data_AF-A0A1V6QJD9-F1
#
_entry.id   AF-A0A1V6QJD9-F1
#
_cell.length_a   1.000
_cell.length_b   1.000
_cell.length_c   1.000
_cell.angle_alpha   90.00
_cell.angle_beta   90.00
_cell.angle_gamma   90.00
#
_symmetry.space_group_name_H-M   'P 1'
#
loop_
_entity.id
_entity.type
_entity.pdbx_description
1 polymer ?
#
loop_
_entity_poly.entity_id
_entity_poly.type
_entity_poly.pdbx_seq_one_letter_code
_entity_poly.pdbx_strand_id
1 'polypeptide(L)'
;MAATPHYTRPTRSHGGSSRDDVLNEPDWAITHSHRIGFRDRDDRHPAYTHTGDDWDPEKEREFLAQAKEEAEELSKKLGEHDLINVRDYMNKQEDYHLRLPRKHPQGWRYVLHTTEDFIKYQQDWPVNVKKRQQLEEHEKNQKEHENDKRTPQKEHEWRRGRGENETHNEAHATDQQYHGDHSEGRGKDQGNGPQDKLSPQELSLLRLLQSESNYMKTLKENDGNAKPPGDLPKQQEISINEDDQFTPDNWIPRSSHLIRLTGKHPLNGEPQLQALYGAGLITPNSLHYVRNHGPVPHLLWETHQLDIEGGRLVLSMDDLARNYETINIAVAMACDGNRRKELNMIRRSKGFNWGAGAISCAFWKGPLLRDVLLAAGIQRPDPLHEKRPRWVHFEGADNLREAKYATSIPLAYVMDSENDVILAYEMNNVRLPPDHGYPVRLIVPGYIGGRCIKWLQRIWVSDKENDSHFHIWDNRVLPSFIRDKDSEFSHIMFHHPSTACNEQNLNSIIVKPGHGEEIPLSDVNGNRTYRIAGIAYDGGGHEVQRVEVSLDGGKTWLYCVRKFPEYPVRHGNKFWTWLHWYVDVALPHLVRAESIIVRMMNNCWYIVRPEILDNEGNCSVLFFRHPCEPGTGAGGWMQPSTENRIESIKHEAASPQKQFTREEIEKHNKENDCWIVINGKVYDATSVLDWHPGGKAPIMTHAGRAHPDTTDDFESIHDDYAEQKLSECVLGVVTEKTIGFIKKQAEDAAKEKANSSNENLQTIFNRHQWNVVRFREKEQLSEDTRRYTFVLPAYTKKLGLGTCQHLQLGFHFSDRLVVRPYTPTRPVFEKEEDGTFDLVVKTYAPDQSQPGGTMSNILDCLRPGEEVEVKGPSGEIRYIGQGKFMIDDKGYHFHNVSLVLGGSGITPGYQLISRILRAKDQGMEEDKTNLKVISANKSEDDILLRDELDRFAEEDPDQFKITHILSNPNNNWRGEKGHVSKDILQQYAFGPEKENLALLCGPPAMIQKAVLPALREIGYKEDENLFGF
;
A
#
# COMPACT_ATOMS: atom_id res chain seq x y z
N MET A 1 -45.87 44.39 -8.19
CA MET A 1 -46.22 44.41 -9.63
C MET A 1 -45.25 43.48 -10.36
N ALA A 2 -45.60 42.97 -11.54
CA ALA A 2 -44.80 41.96 -12.23
C ALA A 2 -43.51 42.55 -12.85
N ALA A 3 -42.47 41.71 -12.96
CA ALA A 3 -41.30 41.96 -13.79
C ALA A 3 -41.43 41.11 -15.07
N THR A 4 -41.34 41.75 -16.24
CA THR A 4 -41.56 41.10 -17.54
C THR A 4 -40.27 40.45 -18.05
N PRO A 5 -40.26 39.18 -18.50
CA PRO A 5 -39.08 38.58 -19.11
C PRO A 5 -38.83 39.17 -20.51
N HIS A 6 -37.57 39.41 -20.86
CA HIS A 6 -37.17 39.88 -22.19
C HIS A 6 -37.24 38.74 -23.22
N TYR A 7 -38.05 38.92 -24.27
CA TYR A 7 -38.05 38.05 -25.45
C TYR A 7 -36.88 38.41 -26.38
N THR A 8 -35.96 37.47 -26.58
CA THR A 8 -35.03 37.49 -27.71
C THR A 8 -35.73 36.99 -28.98
N ARG A 9 -35.53 37.68 -30.11
CA ARG A 9 -36.07 37.26 -31.41
C ARG A 9 -35.09 36.30 -32.11
N PRO A 10 -35.51 35.08 -32.49
CA PRO A 10 -34.65 34.17 -33.27
C PRO A 10 -34.64 34.56 -34.75
N THR A 11 -33.64 35.33 -35.19
CA THR A 11 -33.46 35.69 -36.62
C THR A 11 -32.68 34.62 -37.38
N ARG A 12 -33.29 33.44 -37.53
CA ARG A 12 -33.05 32.44 -38.59
C ARG A 12 -34.03 31.29 -38.38
N SER A 13 -34.83 30.95 -39.39
CA SER A 13 -35.54 29.68 -39.39
C SER A 13 -34.56 28.55 -39.66
N HIS A 14 -34.42 27.62 -38.72
CA HIS A 14 -33.79 26.34 -39.03
C HIS A 14 -34.70 25.62 -40.02
N GLY A 15 -34.12 25.08 -41.09
CA GLY A 15 -34.81 24.02 -41.83
C GLY A 15 -34.96 22.83 -40.89
N GLY A 16 -36.18 22.34 -40.73
CA GLY A 16 -36.41 21.06 -40.06
C GLY A 16 -35.90 19.90 -40.91
N SER A 17 -35.56 18.79 -40.27
CA SER A 17 -35.12 17.56 -40.93
C SER A 17 -36.10 17.14 -42.02
N SER A 18 -35.58 16.61 -43.13
CA SER A 18 -36.41 16.11 -44.23
C SER A 18 -37.19 14.86 -43.82
N ARG A 19 -38.18 14.48 -44.63
CA ARG A 19 -38.94 13.25 -44.39
C ARG A 19 -38.05 12.00 -44.45
N ASP A 20 -36.99 12.02 -45.25
CA ASP A 20 -36.06 10.91 -45.36
C ASP A 20 -35.08 10.90 -44.17
N ASP A 21 -34.69 12.06 -43.63
CA ASP A 21 -33.92 12.12 -42.37
C ASP A 21 -34.72 11.51 -41.19
N VAL A 22 -36.03 11.78 -41.12
CA VAL A 22 -36.93 11.21 -40.09
C VAL A 22 -37.24 9.73 -40.31
N LEU A 23 -37.22 9.25 -41.57
CA LEU A 23 -37.39 7.82 -41.87
C LEU A 23 -36.09 7.01 -41.72
N ASN A 24 -34.93 7.67 -41.70
CA ASN A 24 -33.62 7.08 -41.44
C ASN A 24 -33.05 7.48 -40.06
N GLU A 25 -33.87 8.04 -39.14
CA GLU A 25 -33.46 8.22 -37.75
C GLU A 25 -33.20 6.83 -37.13
N PRO A 26 -32.02 6.58 -36.54
CA PRO A 26 -31.70 5.30 -35.94
C PRO A 26 -32.59 5.04 -34.72
N ASP A 27 -32.91 3.78 -34.42
CA ASP A 27 -33.70 3.45 -33.24
C ASP A 27 -32.88 3.64 -31.95
N TRP A 28 -33.01 4.85 -31.39
CA TRP A 28 -32.37 5.28 -30.15
C TRP A 28 -32.77 4.44 -28.91
N ALA A 29 -33.82 3.61 -28.97
CA ALA A 29 -34.17 2.68 -27.89
C ALA A 29 -33.39 1.36 -27.97
N ILE A 30 -32.86 1.01 -29.14
CA ILE A 30 -32.14 -0.26 -29.37
C ILE A 30 -30.62 -0.06 -29.19
N THR A 31 -30.02 0.98 -29.77
CA THR A 31 -28.55 1.14 -29.76
C THR A 31 -28.02 1.81 -28.49
N HIS A 32 -27.54 1.02 -27.53
CA HIS A 32 -26.81 1.49 -26.33
C HIS A 32 -25.36 1.94 -26.63
N SER A 33 -25.10 2.49 -27.82
CA SER A 33 -23.76 2.82 -28.31
C SER A 33 -23.27 4.15 -27.74
N HIS A 34 -22.39 4.09 -26.73
CA HIS A 34 -21.80 5.25 -26.07
C HIS A 34 -21.07 6.17 -27.07
N ARG A 35 -21.63 7.35 -27.36
CA ARG A 35 -20.98 8.35 -28.22
C ARG A 35 -19.95 9.18 -27.45
N ILE A 36 -18.92 9.61 -28.18
CA ILE A 36 -17.76 10.37 -27.69
C ILE A 36 -18.18 11.54 -26.78
N GLY A 37 -17.53 11.66 -25.63
CA GLY A 37 -17.73 12.76 -24.67
C GLY A 37 -18.53 12.38 -23.41
N PHE A 38 -19.22 11.25 -23.39
CA PHE A 38 -19.88 10.72 -22.19
C PHE A 38 -19.00 9.68 -21.48
N ARG A 39 -18.99 9.75 -20.16
CA ARG A 39 -18.33 8.78 -19.29
C ARG A 39 -19.21 7.54 -19.11
N ASP A 40 -18.60 6.40 -18.83
CA ASP A 40 -19.31 5.16 -18.50
C ASP A 40 -19.86 5.18 -17.05
N ARG A 41 -20.51 4.08 -16.65
CA ARG A 41 -21.10 3.92 -15.30
C ARG A 41 -20.08 3.97 -14.17
N ASP A 42 -18.79 3.77 -14.48
CA ASP A 42 -17.66 3.75 -13.55
C ASP A 42 -16.83 5.06 -13.69
N ASP A 43 -17.43 6.12 -14.26
CA ASP A 43 -16.86 7.47 -14.47
C ASP A 43 -15.64 7.51 -15.42
N ARG A 44 -15.36 6.42 -16.14
CA ARG A 44 -14.25 6.34 -17.12
C ARG A 44 -14.67 6.96 -18.45
N HIS A 45 -13.72 7.47 -19.22
CA HIS A 45 -13.95 7.63 -20.66
C HIS A 45 -13.92 6.23 -21.32
N PRO A 46 -14.81 5.92 -22.29
CA PRO A 46 -14.57 4.80 -23.17
C PRO A 46 -13.21 4.98 -23.87
N ALA A 47 -12.55 3.87 -24.22
CA ALA A 47 -11.23 3.89 -24.85
C ALA A 47 -11.24 4.72 -26.14
N TYR A 48 -10.06 5.17 -26.58
CA TYR A 48 -9.88 5.83 -27.87
C TYR A 48 -10.12 4.83 -29.01
N THR A 49 -11.38 4.60 -29.35
CA THR A 49 -11.76 4.03 -30.64
C THR A 49 -11.24 4.95 -31.75
N HIS A 50 -10.56 4.37 -32.73
CA HIS A 50 -10.26 5.10 -33.95
C HIS A 50 -11.58 5.39 -34.69
N THR A 51 -11.57 6.38 -35.59
CA THR A 51 -12.73 6.72 -36.42
C THR A 51 -13.01 5.58 -37.41
N GLY A 52 -13.75 4.57 -36.95
CA GLY A 52 -14.03 3.32 -37.66
C GLY A 52 -14.33 2.12 -36.74
N ASP A 53 -14.06 2.19 -35.43
CA ASP A 53 -14.26 1.06 -34.51
C ASP A 53 -15.68 1.00 -33.93
N ASP A 54 -16.61 0.41 -34.70
CA ASP A 54 -17.74 -0.32 -34.08
C ASP A 54 -17.19 -1.52 -33.28
N TRP A 55 -17.78 -1.82 -32.11
CA TRP A 55 -17.32 -2.95 -31.29
C TRP A 55 -17.57 -4.28 -32.00
N ASP A 56 -16.47 -4.92 -32.39
CA ASP A 56 -16.45 -6.12 -33.21
C ASP A 56 -15.96 -7.32 -32.38
N PRO A 57 -16.84 -8.28 -32.03
CA PRO A 57 -16.47 -9.46 -31.27
C PRO A 57 -15.51 -10.41 -32.00
N GLU A 58 -15.35 -10.31 -33.32
CA GLU A 58 -14.37 -11.09 -34.06
C GLU A 58 -12.98 -10.47 -33.93
N LYS A 59 -12.85 -9.16 -34.10
CA LYS A 59 -11.59 -8.45 -33.81
C LYS A 59 -11.14 -8.56 -32.35
N GLU A 60 -12.06 -8.53 -31.38
CA GLU A 60 -11.70 -8.76 -29.96
C GLU A 60 -11.11 -10.18 -29.78
N ARG A 61 -11.61 -11.19 -30.50
CA ARG A 61 -11.06 -12.57 -30.46
C ARG A 61 -9.73 -12.71 -31.21
N GLU A 62 -9.60 -12.13 -32.40
CA GLU A 62 -8.37 -12.17 -33.20
C GLU A 62 -7.20 -11.51 -32.46
N PHE A 63 -7.45 -10.32 -31.88
CA PHE A 63 -6.47 -9.64 -31.04
C PHE A 63 -6.04 -10.46 -29.81
N LEU A 64 -7.00 -11.03 -29.07
CA LEU A 64 -6.71 -11.89 -27.91
C LEU A 64 -5.94 -13.17 -28.29
N ALA A 65 -6.14 -13.69 -29.50
CA ALA A 65 -5.37 -14.83 -30.02
C ALA A 65 -3.92 -14.43 -30.37
N GLN A 66 -3.72 -13.32 -31.08
CA GLN A 66 -2.38 -12.82 -31.43
C GLN A 66 -1.56 -12.47 -30.19
N ALA A 67 -2.13 -11.68 -29.26
CA ALA A 67 -1.44 -11.27 -28.04
C ALA A 67 -1.08 -12.45 -27.12
N LYS A 68 -1.81 -13.57 -27.25
CA LYS A 68 -1.45 -14.84 -26.60
C LYS A 68 -0.29 -15.54 -27.31
N GLU A 69 -0.29 -15.62 -28.65
CA GLU A 69 0.80 -16.23 -29.43
C GLU A 69 2.14 -15.48 -29.20
N GLU A 70 2.10 -14.15 -29.16
CA GLU A 70 3.28 -13.30 -28.90
C GLU A 70 3.88 -13.55 -27.50
N ALA A 71 3.03 -13.74 -26.48
CA ALA A 71 3.41 -14.08 -25.12
C ALA A 71 3.92 -15.54 -25.00
N GLU A 72 3.35 -16.49 -25.74
CA GLU A 72 3.84 -17.87 -25.83
C GLU A 72 5.24 -17.92 -26.50
N GLU A 73 5.49 -17.09 -27.53
CA GLU A 73 6.85 -16.97 -28.12
C GLU A 73 7.86 -16.36 -27.15
N LEU A 74 7.47 -15.36 -26.34
CA LEU A 74 8.32 -14.81 -25.28
C LEU A 74 8.66 -15.87 -24.21
N SER A 75 7.65 -16.63 -23.78
CA SER A 75 7.83 -17.75 -22.83
C SER A 75 8.74 -18.84 -23.39
N LYS A 76 8.62 -19.16 -24.68
CA LYS A 76 9.49 -20.11 -25.37
C LYS A 76 10.96 -19.65 -25.35
N LYS A 77 11.23 -18.38 -25.67
CA LYS A 77 12.60 -17.83 -25.65
C LYS A 77 13.23 -17.86 -24.25
N LEU A 78 12.44 -17.58 -23.20
CA LEU A 78 12.89 -17.74 -21.81
C LEU A 78 13.30 -19.19 -21.50
N GLY A 79 12.53 -20.17 -22.00
CA GLY A 79 12.84 -21.61 -21.85
C GLY A 79 14.00 -22.12 -22.71
N GLU A 80 14.31 -21.45 -23.82
CA GLU A 80 15.45 -21.74 -24.69
C GLU A 80 16.75 -20.99 -24.27
N HIS A 81 16.68 -20.19 -23.20
CA HIS A 81 17.76 -19.35 -22.67
C HIS A 81 18.31 -18.28 -23.66
N ASP A 82 17.44 -17.78 -24.55
CA ASP A 82 17.76 -16.63 -25.41
C ASP A 82 18.03 -15.36 -24.58
N LEU A 83 18.88 -14.46 -25.11
CA LEU A 83 19.14 -13.16 -24.49
C LEU A 83 17.98 -12.19 -24.75
N ILE A 84 17.22 -11.90 -23.70
CA ILE A 84 15.97 -11.13 -23.73
C ILE A 84 16.15 -9.79 -23.04
N ASN A 85 15.67 -8.72 -23.69
CA ASN A 85 15.78 -7.35 -23.21
C ASN A 85 14.40 -6.71 -22.97
N VAL A 86 14.40 -5.48 -22.44
CA VAL A 86 13.16 -4.75 -22.09
C VAL A 86 12.22 -4.56 -23.27
N ARG A 87 12.74 -4.39 -24.49
CA ARG A 87 11.92 -4.20 -25.69
C ARG A 87 11.15 -5.47 -26.07
N ASP A 88 11.71 -6.65 -25.82
CA ASP A 88 11.02 -7.92 -26.08
C ASP A 88 9.77 -8.03 -25.20
N TYR A 89 9.90 -7.72 -23.90
CA TYR A 89 8.76 -7.65 -22.98
C TYR A 89 7.74 -6.59 -23.40
N MET A 90 8.17 -5.34 -23.64
CA MET A 90 7.25 -4.25 -24.05
C MET A 90 6.52 -4.51 -25.38
N ASN A 91 7.08 -5.33 -26.27
CA ASN A 91 6.49 -5.62 -27.58
C ASN A 91 5.68 -6.93 -27.63
N LYS A 92 5.85 -7.85 -26.66
CA LYS A 92 5.26 -9.21 -26.69
C LYS A 92 4.39 -9.55 -25.48
N GLN A 93 4.56 -8.81 -24.38
CA GLN A 93 3.60 -8.77 -23.30
C GLN A 93 2.67 -7.60 -23.60
N GLU A 94 1.38 -7.87 -23.79
CA GLU A 94 0.41 -6.87 -24.22
C GLU A 94 -0.33 -6.24 -23.03
N ASP A 95 -0.69 -4.96 -23.15
CA ASP A 95 -1.45 -4.25 -22.14
C ASP A 95 -2.96 -4.20 -22.45
N TYR A 96 -3.69 -5.13 -21.84
CA TYR A 96 -5.13 -5.27 -22.00
C TYR A 96 -5.93 -4.13 -21.36
N HIS A 97 -5.42 -3.45 -20.32
CA HIS A 97 -6.28 -2.60 -19.48
C HIS A 97 -6.71 -1.29 -20.14
N LEU A 98 -5.89 -0.76 -21.06
CA LEU A 98 -6.20 0.44 -21.84
C LEU A 98 -7.18 0.14 -22.99
N ARG A 99 -7.10 -1.07 -23.56
CA ARG A 99 -7.98 -1.54 -24.64
C ARG A 99 -9.34 -2.01 -24.11
N LEU A 100 -9.36 -2.67 -22.95
CA LEU A 100 -10.54 -3.31 -22.34
C LEU A 100 -10.82 -2.81 -20.91
N PRO A 101 -10.83 -1.48 -20.62
CA PRO A 101 -10.88 -0.96 -19.24
C PRO A 101 -12.10 -1.38 -18.42
N ARG A 102 -13.19 -1.80 -19.08
CA ARG A 102 -14.39 -2.40 -18.48
C ARG A 102 -14.16 -3.76 -17.78
N LYS A 103 -13.11 -4.49 -18.16
CA LYS A 103 -12.78 -5.81 -17.61
C LYS A 103 -11.94 -5.70 -16.33
N HIS A 104 -11.11 -4.66 -16.22
CA HIS A 104 -10.22 -4.38 -15.08
C HIS A 104 -10.87 -3.50 -13.98
N PRO A 105 -10.35 -3.51 -12.73
CA PRO A 105 -10.76 -2.60 -11.67
C PRO A 105 -10.15 -1.21 -11.85
N GLN A 106 -10.80 -0.19 -11.26
CA GLN A 106 -10.26 1.17 -11.25
C GLN A 106 -8.90 1.19 -10.54
N GLY A 107 -7.90 1.78 -11.20
CA GLY A 107 -6.55 1.89 -10.64
C GLY A 107 -5.70 0.62 -10.74
N TRP A 108 -6.12 -0.40 -11.50
CA TRP A 108 -5.20 -1.45 -11.97
C TRP A 108 -4.00 -0.83 -12.72
N ARG A 109 -2.86 -1.52 -12.80
CA ARG A 109 -1.67 -1.09 -13.55
C ARG A 109 -1.07 -2.23 -14.35
N TYR A 110 -0.51 -1.87 -15.49
CA TYR A 110 0.34 -2.75 -16.27
C TYR A 110 1.68 -3.01 -15.56
N VAL A 111 2.16 -4.26 -15.58
CA VAL A 111 3.38 -4.72 -14.89
C VAL A 111 4.14 -5.68 -15.79
N LEU A 112 5.44 -5.46 -16.00
CA LEU A 112 6.27 -6.42 -16.72
C LEU A 112 6.55 -7.65 -15.85
N HIS A 113 6.30 -8.85 -16.40
CA HIS A 113 6.46 -10.14 -15.69
C HIS A 113 7.94 -10.59 -15.69
N THR A 114 8.79 -9.72 -15.13
CA THR A 114 10.24 -9.84 -15.02
C THR A 114 10.75 -8.83 -14.00
N THR A 115 11.99 -8.97 -13.54
CA THR A 115 12.71 -7.95 -12.77
C THR A 115 13.70 -7.18 -13.66
N GLU A 116 14.15 -6.00 -13.22
CA GLU A 116 15.26 -5.31 -13.90
C GLU A 116 16.56 -6.13 -13.81
N ASP A 117 16.82 -6.78 -12.68
CA ASP A 117 18.10 -7.46 -12.43
C ASP A 117 18.24 -8.77 -13.22
N PHE A 118 17.13 -9.44 -13.53
CA PHE A 118 17.11 -10.56 -14.47
C PHE A 118 17.61 -10.13 -15.86
N ILE A 119 17.02 -9.06 -16.39
CA ILE A 119 17.39 -8.50 -17.70
C ILE A 119 18.82 -7.97 -17.68
N LYS A 120 19.25 -7.32 -16.59
CA LYS A 120 20.51 -6.58 -16.56
C LYS A 120 21.73 -7.37 -16.11
N TYR A 121 21.61 -8.28 -15.15
CA TYR A 121 22.77 -8.81 -14.43
C TYR A 121 22.82 -10.34 -14.35
N GLN A 122 21.66 -11.01 -14.36
CA GLN A 122 21.57 -12.47 -14.24
C GLN A 122 21.84 -13.16 -15.57
N GLN A 123 21.23 -12.67 -16.67
CA GLN A 123 21.45 -13.21 -18.02
C GLN A 123 22.90 -13.08 -18.52
N ASP A 124 23.30 -14.02 -19.38
CA ASP A 124 24.66 -14.24 -19.89
C ASP A 124 25.07 -13.29 -21.03
N TRP A 125 24.69 -12.02 -20.92
CA TRP A 125 25.22 -10.95 -21.75
C TRP A 125 26.76 -10.95 -21.70
N PRO A 126 27.48 -10.77 -22.83
CA PRO A 126 28.94 -10.78 -22.86
C PRO A 126 29.60 -9.82 -21.84
N VAL A 127 28.96 -8.68 -21.54
CA VAL A 127 29.41 -7.75 -20.48
C VAL A 127 29.31 -8.36 -19.08
N ASN A 128 28.27 -9.14 -18.79
CA ASN A 128 28.06 -9.82 -17.50
C ASN A 128 29.01 -11.00 -17.33
N VAL A 129 29.16 -11.84 -18.37
CA VAL A 129 30.12 -12.96 -18.38
C VAL A 129 31.53 -12.46 -18.07
N LYS A 130 31.98 -11.40 -18.77
CA LYS A 130 33.28 -10.77 -18.53
C LYS A 130 33.42 -10.19 -17.11
N LYS A 131 32.36 -9.56 -16.59
CA LYS A 131 32.35 -9.00 -15.22
C LYS A 131 32.47 -10.09 -14.15
N ARG A 132 31.78 -11.23 -14.33
CA ARG A 132 31.87 -12.38 -13.40
C ARG A 132 33.26 -13.02 -13.43
N GLN A 133 33.86 -13.21 -14.61
CA GLN A 133 35.24 -13.68 -14.76
C GLN A 133 36.24 -12.77 -14.00
N GLN A 134 36.11 -11.45 -14.13
CA GLN A 134 36.97 -10.48 -13.42
C GLN A 134 36.78 -10.52 -11.89
N LEU A 135 35.57 -10.80 -11.40
CA LEU A 135 35.30 -10.98 -9.97
C LEU A 135 35.89 -12.30 -9.44
N GLU A 136 35.78 -13.39 -10.20
CA GLU A 136 36.38 -14.68 -9.85
C GLU A 136 37.92 -14.62 -9.78
N GLU A 137 38.56 -13.89 -10.70
CA GLU A 137 40.00 -13.62 -10.66
C GLU A 137 40.38 -12.82 -9.40
N HIS A 138 39.60 -11.78 -9.06
CA HIS A 138 39.82 -10.98 -7.87
C HIS A 138 39.65 -11.79 -6.56
N GLU A 139 38.62 -12.62 -6.47
CA GLU A 139 38.39 -13.49 -5.30
C GLU A 139 39.48 -14.55 -5.13
N LYS A 140 39.99 -15.14 -6.22
CA LYS A 140 41.12 -16.08 -6.17
C LYS A 140 42.35 -15.40 -5.57
N ASN A 141 42.70 -14.21 -6.06
CA ASN A 141 43.82 -13.41 -5.56
C ASN A 141 43.65 -13.01 -4.07
N GLN A 142 42.42 -12.78 -3.60
CA GLN A 142 42.16 -12.51 -2.17
C GLN A 142 42.27 -13.77 -1.30
N LYS A 143 41.74 -14.92 -1.76
CA LYS A 143 41.80 -16.19 -1.02
C LYS A 143 43.22 -16.76 -0.94
N GLU A 144 44.11 -16.44 -1.88
CA GLU A 144 45.55 -16.72 -1.75
C GLU A 144 46.20 -15.89 -0.63
N HIS A 145 45.78 -14.63 -0.42
CA HIS A 145 46.32 -13.76 0.62
C HIS A 145 45.86 -14.09 2.05
N GLU A 146 44.66 -14.66 2.24
CA GLU A 146 44.18 -15.01 3.60
C GLU A 146 44.81 -16.29 4.18
N ASN A 147 45.33 -17.18 3.33
CA ASN A 147 45.94 -18.45 3.77
C ASN A 147 47.29 -18.28 4.48
N ASP A 148 47.95 -17.12 4.35
CA ASP A 148 49.30 -16.86 4.89
C ASP A 148 49.32 -16.51 6.40
N LYS A 149 48.16 -16.49 7.09
CA LYS A 149 48.06 -16.04 8.49
C LYS A 149 47.13 -16.86 9.40
N ARG A 150 47.40 -18.14 9.61
CA ARG A 150 46.79 -18.93 10.72
C ARG A 150 47.74 -19.96 11.34
N THR A 151 48.41 -19.57 12.43
CA THR A 151 49.14 -20.50 13.33
C THR A 151 48.35 -20.65 14.64
N PRO A 152 47.88 -21.87 15.00
CA PRO A 152 47.03 -22.06 16.18
C PRO A 152 47.85 -22.36 17.46
N GLN A 153 47.37 -21.88 18.60
CA GLN A 153 47.75 -22.40 19.92
C GLN A 153 46.52 -22.88 20.70
N LYS A 154 46.76 -23.89 21.53
CA LYS A 154 45.76 -24.60 22.34
C LYS A 154 45.86 -24.11 23.78
N GLU A 155 44.79 -24.28 24.55
CA GLU A 155 44.85 -24.25 26.02
C GLU A 155 44.24 -25.52 26.62
N HIS A 156 44.52 -25.80 27.89
CA HIS A 156 44.42 -27.14 28.49
C HIS A 156 43.45 -27.23 29.70
N GLU A 157 43.00 -28.46 29.97
CA GLU A 157 42.34 -28.94 31.20
C GLU A 157 43.13 -28.60 32.51
N TRP A 158 42.58 -28.46 33.74
CA TRP A 158 41.69 -29.38 34.50
C TRP A 158 41.33 -28.91 35.95
N ARG A 159 40.23 -29.46 36.52
CA ARG A 159 39.97 -29.91 37.94
C ARG A 159 39.93 -28.99 39.21
N ARG A 160 38.72 -28.98 39.82
CA ARG A 160 38.30 -29.46 41.18
C ARG A 160 38.93 -28.97 42.52
N GLY A 161 38.04 -28.48 43.41
CA GLY A 161 38.02 -28.60 44.90
C GLY A 161 36.83 -27.79 45.46
N ARG A 162 36.02 -28.09 46.50
CA ARG A 162 35.95 -28.96 47.73
C ARG A 162 35.92 -28.10 49.01
N GLY A 163 35.03 -28.46 49.96
CA GLY A 163 34.74 -27.77 51.25
C GLY A 163 33.39 -27.03 51.19
N GLU A 164 32.31 -27.30 51.95
CA GLU A 164 32.00 -27.89 53.28
C GLU A 164 31.79 -26.85 54.43
N ASN A 165 30.63 -26.97 55.10
CA ASN A 165 30.31 -26.59 56.50
C ASN A 165 30.20 -25.08 56.89
N GLU A 166 29.42 -24.63 57.91
CA GLU A 166 28.40 -25.27 58.79
C GLU A 166 27.48 -24.24 59.56
N THR A 167 26.14 -24.42 59.50
CA THR A 167 25.13 -24.32 60.61
C THR A 167 24.82 -23.05 61.45
N HIS A 168 23.64 -23.10 62.14
CA HIS A 168 23.17 -22.37 63.34
C HIS A 168 22.75 -20.88 63.21
N ASN A 169 21.65 -20.35 63.80
CA ASN A 169 20.49 -20.86 64.56
C ASN A 169 19.21 -20.13 64.03
N GLU A 170 17.96 -20.60 64.13
CA GLU A 170 17.07 -20.80 65.31
C GLU A 170 17.07 -19.66 66.35
N ALA A 171 15.97 -19.30 67.04
CA ALA A 171 14.52 -19.39 66.80
C ALA A 171 13.84 -18.58 67.93
N HIS A 172 12.61 -18.03 67.77
CA HIS A 172 11.69 -17.80 68.91
C HIS A 172 10.23 -17.51 68.52
N ALA A 173 9.33 -18.20 69.23
CA ALA A 173 7.88 -18.02 69.38
C ALA A 173 7.55 -16.74 70.24
N THR A 174 6.34 -16.24 70.58
CA THR A 174 4.87 -16.54 70.48
C THR A 174 4.14 -15.29 71.08
N ASP A 175 2.83 -14.98 71.11
CA ASP A 175 1.50 -15.51 70.67
C ASP A 175 0.44 -14.36 70.86
N GLN A 176 -0.88 -14.65 70.73
CA GLN A 176 -2.05 -14.04 71.43
C GLN A 176 -2.97 -13.02 70.70
N GLN A 177 -4.06 -13.57 70.15
CA GLN A 177 -5.51 -13.27 70.35
C GLN A 177 -5.98 -11.92 70.98
N TYR A 178 -7.15 -11.42 70.55
CA TYR A 178 -8.36 -11.27 71.42
C TYR A 178 -9.68 -10.99 70.62
N HIS A 179 -10.84 -11.10 71.29
CA HIS A 179 -12.25 -10.92 70.81
C HIS A 179 -12.76 -9.45 70.96
N GLY A 180 -13.97 -8.99 70.55
CA GLY A 180 -15.13 -9.54 69.80
C GLY A 180 -16.49 -8.88 70.20
N ASP A 181 -17.52 -8.89 69.31
CA ASP A 181 -18.93 -8.42 69.48
C ASP A 181 -19.17 -6.90 69.80
N HIS A 182 -20.35 -6.24 69.66
CA HIS A 182 -21.78 -6.56 69.32
C HIS A 182 -22.43 -5.28 68.66
N SER A 183 -23.72 -5.04 68.31
CA SER A 183 -25.04 -5.71 68.42
C SER A 183 -26.06 -5.29 67.28
N GLU A 184 -27.18 -4.58 67.56
CA GLU A 184 -28.25 -4.15 66.62
C GLU A 184 -28.84 -2.74 66.94
N GLY A 185 -29.60 -2.15 65.98
CA GLY A 185 -30.59 -1.08 66.23
C GLY A 185 -31.64 -0.96 65.11
N ARG A 186 -32.95 -0.92 65.43
CA ARG A 186 -34.07 -0.90 64.44
C ARG A 186 -34.91 0.37 64.49
N GLY A 187 -35.45 0.78 63.34
CA GLY A 187 -36.49 1.79 63.16
C GLY A 187 -37.53 1.39 62.11
N LYS A 188 -38.78 1.82 62.31
CA LYS A 188 -40.01 1.50 61.53
C LYS A 188 -40.84 2.80 61.43
N ASP A 189 -41.79 3.05 60.52
CA ASP A 189 -42.31 2.41 59.29
C ASP A 189 -43.24 3.46 58.60
N GLN A 190 -43.88 3.12 57.47
CA GLN A 190 -44.93 3.89 56.75
C GLN A 190 -44.46 5.13 55.95
N GLY A 191 -45.00 5.44 54.76
CA GLY A 191 -45.90 4.66 53.90
C GLY A 191 -46.83 5.52 53.03
N ASN A 192 -46.80 5.34 51.69
CA ASN A 192 -47.87 5.62 50.71
C ASN A 192 -47.37 5.32 49.28
N GLY A 193 -48.27 4.99 48.36
CA GLY A 193 -48.03 4.91 46.90
C GLY A 193 -49.23 5.47 46.13
N PRO A 194 -49.46 5.12 44.84
CA PRO A 194 -48.53 4.51 43.88
C PRO A 194 -48.56 5.29 42.52
N GLN A 195 -47.57 6.16 42.27
CA GLN A 195 -47.38 6.83 40.97
C GLN A 195 -45.89 7.08 40.70
N ASP A 196 -45.11 6.01 40.56
CA ASP A 196 -43.71 6.14 40.17
C ASP A 196 -43.61 6.62 38.71
N LYS A 197 -43.11 7.85 38.56
CA LYS A 197 -42.75 8.41 37.26
C LYS A 197 -41.51 7.66 36.77
N LEU A 198 -41.66 6.90 35.69
CA LEU A 198 -40.55 6.31 34.94
C LEU A 198 -39.38 7.30 34.86
N SER A 199 -38.18 6.86 35.23
CA SER A 199 -36.97 7.67 35.19
C SER A 199 -36.68 8.19 33.77
N PRO A 200 -35.87 9.25 33.60
CA PRO A 200 -35.43 9.69 32.28
C PRO A 200 -34.78 8.56 31.46
N GLN A 201 -34.13 7.60 32.14
CA GLN A 201 -33.53 6.41 31.55
C GLN A 201 -34.60 5.45 31.01
N GLU A 202 -35.60 5.11 31.82
CA GLU A 202 -36.71 4.23 31.42
C GLU A 202 -37.60 4.88 30.34
N LEU A 203 -37.82 6.20 30.39
CA LEU A 203 -38.53 6.94 29.35
C LEU A 203 -37.75 7.00 28.04
N SER A 204 -36.42 7.09 28.08
CA SER A 204 -35.56 6.98 26.90
C SER A 204 -35.63 5.57 26.32
N LEU A 205 -35.40 4.56 27.16
CA LEU A 205 -35.48 3.14 26.80
C LEU A 205 -36.83 2.76 26.19
N LEU A 206 -37.95 3.21 26.78
CA LEU A 206 -39.30 2.96 26.27
C LEU A 206 -39.49 3.54 24.86
N ARG A 207 -39.01 4.77 24.60
CA ARG A 207 -39.07 5.40 23.27
C ARG A 207 -38.16 4.69 22.26
N LEU A 208 -36.96 4.27 22.68
CA LEU A 208 -36.01 3.53 21.86
C LEU A 208 -36.57 2.14 21.47
N LEU A 209 -37.17 1.41 22.41
CA LEU A 209 -37.85 0.13 22.16
C LEU A 209 -39.08 0.29 21.25
N GLN A 210 -39.88 1.35 21.42
CA GLN A 210 -41.00 1.66 20.50
C GLN A 210 -40.49 1.98 19.09
N SER A 211 -39.39 2.72 18.96
CA SER A 211 -38.74 3.04 17.69
C SER A 211 -38.19 1.77 17.01
N GLU A 212 -37.42 0.95 17.72
CA GLU A 212 -36.85 -0.28 17.17
C GLU A 212 -37.95 -1.31 16.83
N SER A 213 -38.97 -1.49 17.68
CA SER A 213 -40.08 -2.40 17.41
C SER A 213 -40.87 -2.03 16.15
N ASN A 214 -40.91 -0.76 15.77
CA ASN A 214 -41.50 -0.33 14.50
C ASN A 214 -40.53 -0.53 13.33
N TYR A 215 -39.25 -0.21 13.52
CA TYR A 215 -38.21 -0.42 12.50
C TYR A 215 -38.00 -1.89 12.13
N MET A 216 -37.97 -2.82 13.10
CA MET A 216 -37.83 -4.26 12.85
C MET A 216 -38.96 -4.83 11.98
N LYS A 217 -40.16 -4.26 12.04
CA LYS A 217 -41.31 -4.62 11.18
C LYS A 217 -41.20 -4.07 9.74
N THR A 218 -40.15 -3.31 9.45
CA THR A 218 -39.89 -2.66 8.14
C THR A 218 -38.57 -3.09 7.50
N LEU A 219 -37.87 -4.07 8.07
CA LEU A 219 -36.72 -4.70 7.41
C LEU A 219 -37.18 -5.34 6.09
N LYS A 220 -36.39 -5.16 5.03
CA LYS A 220 -36.69 -5.70 3.70
C LYS A 220 -35.93 -6.99 3.46
N GLU A 221 -36.54 -7.88 2.70
CA GLU A 221 -35.85 -9.03 2.14
C GLU A 221 -35.10 -8.63 0.86
N ASN A 222 -33.90 -9.17 0.70
CA ASN A 222 -33.11 -9.09 -0.53
C ASN A 222 -33.47 -10.30 -1.40
N ASP A 223 -34.00 -10.07 -2.59
CA ASP A 223 -34.32 -11.15 -3.55
C ASP A 223 -33.07 -11.76 -4.20
N GLY A 224 -31.95 -11.03 -4.16
CA GLY A 224 -30.70 -11.33 -4.87
C GLY A 224 -30.35 -10.28 -5.92
N ASN A 225 -31.19 -9.27 -6.17
CA ASN A 225 -30.99 -8.22 -7.17
C ASN A 225 -30.78 -6.83 -6.56
N ALA A 226 -30.62 -6.74 -5.24
CA ALA A 226 -30.34 -5.48 -4.56
C ALA A 226 -29.03 -4.83 -5.07
N LYS A 227 -28.88 -3.53 -4.79
CA LYS A 227 -27.71 -2.74 -5.18
C LYS A 227 -27.16 -1.99 -3.96
N PRO A 228 -25.83 -1.74 -3.91
CA PRO A 228 -25.26 -0.80 -2.96
C PRO A 228 -25.90 0.59 -3.06
N PRO A 229 -25.88 1.39 -1.97
CA PRO A 229 -26.36 2.77 -1.99
C PRO A 229 -25.67 3.61 -3.06
N GLY A 230 -26.42 4.51 -3.71
CA GLY A 230 -25.88 5.42 -4.73
C GLY A 230 -24.87 6.45 -4.20
N ASP A 231 -24.86 6.67 -2.88
CA ASP A 231 -24.01 7.64 -2.19
C ASP A 231 -22.67 7.05 -1.70
N LEU A 232 -22.27 5.85 -2.16
CA LEU A 232 -20.94 5.32 -1.84
C LEU A 232 -19.85 6.31 -2.31
N PRO A 233 -18.84 6.62 -1.49
CA PRO A 233 -17.73 7.49 -1.89
C PRO A 233 -17.06 6.95 -3.16
N LYS A 234 -16.99 7.80 -4.20
CA LYS A 234 -16.21 7.49 -5.41
C LYS A 234 -14.77 7.13 -5.01
N GLN A 235 -14.18 6.13 -5.65
CA GLN A 235 -12.77 5.78 -5.43
C GLN A 235 -11.88 6.94 -5.91
N GLN A 236 -11.47 7.82 -5.00
CA GLN A 236 -10.66 9.01 -5.28
C GLN A 236 -9.15 8.72 -5.19
N GLU A 237 -8.72 7.86 -4.26
CA GLU A 237 -7.33 7.42 -4.14
C GLU A 237 -7.03 6.35 -5.21
N ILE A 238 -6.45 6.79 -6.33
CA ILE A 238 -5.85 5.94 -7.38
C ILE A 238 -4.31 6.04 -7.44
N SER A 239 -3.72 6.88 -6.58
CA SER A 239 -2.27 7.01 -6.40
C SER A 239 -1.69 5.79 -5.67
N ILE A 240 -0.40 5.53 -5.88
CA ILE A 240 0.33 4.44 -5.23
C ILE A 240 1.22 5.04 -4.13
N ASN A 241 1.11 4.48 -2.93
CA ASN A 241 1.92 4.89 -1.77
C ASN A 241 3.37 4.41 -1.97
N GLU A 242 4.34 5.26 -1.64
CA GLU A 242 5.76 4.91 -1.73
C GLU A 242 6.19 3.72 -0.85
N ASP A 243 5.42 3.36 0.19
CA ASP A 243 5.56 2.10 0.93
C ASP A 243 5.52 0.86 0.03
N ASP A 244 4.63 0.85 -0.97
CA ASP A 244 4.43 -0.30 -1.86
C ASP A 244 5.48 -0.35 -2.99
N GLN A 245 6.22 0.73 -3.24
CA GLN A 245 7.05 0.91 -4.45
C GLN A 245 8.19 -0.10 -4.61
N PHE A 246 8.68 -0.71 -3.51
CA PHE A 246 9.73 -1.73 -3.52
C PHE A 246 9.20 -3.13 -3.17
N THR A 247 7.92 -3.38 -3.45
CA THR A 247 7.22 -4.64 -3.17
C THR A 247 6.69 -5.27 -4.47
N PRO A 248 6.40 -6.59 -4.49
CA PRO A 248 5.67 -7.23 -5.59
C PRO A 248 4.28 -6.63 -5.86
N ASP A 249 3.72 -5.91 -4.88
CA ASP A 249 2.42 -5.25 -4.96
C ASP A 249 2.52 -3.78 -5.45
N ASN A 250 3.67 -3.33 -5.96
CA ASN A 250 3.97 -1.93 -6.37
C ASN A 250 3.04 -1.31 -7.43
N TRP A 251 2.03 -2.06 -7.87
CA TRP A 251 1.07 -1.78 -8.93
C TRP A 251 -0.37 -1.59 -8.42
N ILE A 252 -0.58 -1.71 -7.09
CA ILE A 252 -1.90 -1.66 -6.46
C ILE A 252 -2.05 -0.35 -5.67
N PRO A 253 -2.99 0.54 -6.04
CA PRO A 253 -3.31 1.72 -5.23
C PRO A 253 -4.05 1.30 -3.97
N ARG A 254 -3.55 1.76 -2.82
CA ARG A 254 -3.95 1.34 -1.47
C ARG A 254 -4.25 2.58 -0.63
N SER A 255 -5.35 2.53 0.13
CA SER A 255 -5.81 3.73 0.85
C SER A 255 -4.87 4.12 1.99
N SER A 256 -4.61 5.42 2.10
CA SER A 256 -3.85 6.03 3.20
C SER A 256 -4.51 5.82 4.58
N HIS A 257 -5.79 5.42 4.60
CA HIS A 257 -6.62 5.21 5.79
C HIS A 257 -6.58 3.77 6.34
N LEU A 258 -5.92 2.84 5.65
CA LEU A 258 -5.66 1.49 6.15
C LEU A 258 -4.39 1.49 7.02
N ILE A 259 -4.53 1.05 8.27
CA ILE A 259 -3.40 0.83 9.17
C ILE A 259 -2.70 -0.45 8.72
N ARG A 260 -1.44 -0.39 8.27
CA ARG A 260 -0.64 -1.59 7.99
C ARG A 260 -0.32 -2.32 9.30
N LEU A 261 -0.44 -3.64 9.30
CA LEU A 261 -0.29 -4.50 10.48
C LEU A 261 0.85 -5.52 10.35
N THR A 262 1.49 -5.60 9.19
CA THR A 262 2.59 -6.50 8.84
C THR A 262 3.57 -5.74 7.93
N GLY A 263 4.06 -4.62 8.42
CA GLY A 263 4.96 -3.72 7.72
C GLY A 263 4.46 -3.30 6.34
N LYS A 264 5.40 -3.00 5.43
CA LYS A 264 5.10 -2.64 4.04
C LYS A 264 4.53 -3.81 3.22
N HIS A 265 5.01 -5.05 3.41
CA HIS A 265 4.59 -6.24 2.66
C HIS A 265 4.75 -7.56 3.46
N PRO A 266 3.85 -8.56 3.33
CA PRO A 266 2.59 -8.54 2.56
C PRO A 266 1.55 -7.63 3.22
N LEU A 267 0.64 -7.03 2.44
CA LEU A 267 -0.38 -6.17 3.05
C LEU A 267 -1.35 -6.98 3.91
N ASN A 268 -1.31 -6.74 5.21
CA ASN A 268 -2.43 -6.96 6.11
C ASN A 268 -2.76 -5.61 6.73
N GLY A 269 -4.02 -5.19 6.66
CA GLY A 269 -4.41 -3.86 7.10
C GLY A 269 -5.89 -3.74 7.45
N GLU A 270 -6.17 -2.94 8.46
CA GLU A 270 -7.53 -2.64 8.93
C GLU A 270 -7.82 -1.13 8.81
N PRO A 271 -9.05 -0.73 8.50
CA PRO A 271 -9.47 0.67 8.60
C PRO A 271 -9.52 1.13 10.06
N GLN A 272 -9.28 2.42 10.29
CA GLN A 272 -9.56 3.05 11.58
C GLN A 272 -11.05 2.87 11.92
N LEU A 273 -11.37 2.44 13.16
CA LEU A 273 -12.75 2.13 13.59
C LEU A 273 -13.73 3.29 13.33
N GLN A 274 -13.29 4.51 13.60
CA GLN A 274 -14.07 5.74 13.41
C GLN A 274 -14.37 6.00 11.93
N ALA A 275 -13.43 5.71 11.03
CA ALA A 275 -13.63 5.80 9.58
C ALA A 275 -14.53 4.67 9.06
N LEU A 276 -14.33 3.44 9.54
CA LEU A 276 -15.15 2.27 9.20
C LEU A 276 -16.63 2.48 9.55
N TYR A 277 -16.91 2.89 10.79
CA TYR A 277 -18.28 3.21 11.23
C TYR A 277 -18.83 4.49 10.56
N GLY A 278 -17.96 5.48 10.31
CA GLY A 278 -18.30 6.73 9.65
C GLY A 278 -18.73 6.56 8.19
N ALA A 279 -18.14 5.60 7.47
CA ALA A 279 -18.55 5.22 6.12
C ALA A 279 -19.93 4.53 6.07
N GLY A 280 -20.46 4.10 7.22
CA GLY A 280 -21.81 3.55 7.35
C GLY A 280 -21.88 2.05 7.15
N LEU A 281 -23.07 1.57 6.78
CA LEU A 281 -23.44 0.15 6.83
C LEU A 281 -22.90 -0.71 5.67
N ILE A 282 -22.30 -0.07 4.65
CA ILE A 282 -21.60 -0.73 3.55
C ILE A 282 -20.22 -0.07 3.45
N THR A 283 -19.17 -0.85 3.65
CA THR A 283 -17.78 -0.40 3.63
C THR A 283 -17.34 -0.12 2.19
N PRO A 284 -16.79 1.07 1.88
CA PRO A 284 -16.18 1.37 0.59
C PRO A 284 -14.98 0.45 0.32
N ASN A 285 -14.74 0.10 -0.95
CA ASN A 285 -13.71 -0.86 -1.33
C ASN A 285 -12.29 -0.48 -0.85
N SER A 286 -12.00 0.82 -0.76
CA SER A 286 -10.74 1.39 -0.25
C SER A 286 -10.56 1.29 1.28
N LEU A 287 -11.64 1.12 2.04
CA LEU A 287 -11.63 0.95 3.50
C LEU A 287 -11.92 -0.48 3.94
N HIS A 288 -12.25 -1.39 3.01
CA HIS A 288 -12.45 -2.80 3.35
C HIS A 288 -11.12 -3.43 3.77
N TYR A 289 -11.10 -4.06 4.95
CA TYR A 289 -9.87 -4.68 5.49
C TYR A 289 -9.23 -5.66 4.48
N VAL A 290 -7.90 -5.71 4.47
CA VAL A 290 -7.09 -6.56 3.59
C VAL A 290 -6.34 -7.58 4.44
N ARG A 291 -6.41 -8.86 4.06
CA ARG A 291 -5.51 -9.91 4.56
C ARG A 291 -4.87 -10.59 3.35
N ASN A 292 -3.56 -10.44 3.19
CA ASN A 292 -2.74 -11.19 2.24
C ASN A 292 -1.73 -12.06 3.01
N HIS A 293 -1.62 -13.34 2.64
CA HIS A 293 -0.57 -14.23 3.16
C HIS A 293 0.79 -14.03 2.47
N GLY A 294 0.80 -13.39 1.29
CA GLY A 294 1.98 -13.11 0.47
C GLY A 294 1.64 -12.15 -0.67
N PRO A 295 2.41 -12.15 -1.79
CA PRO A 295 2.16 -11.32 -2.96
C PRO A 295 0.77 -11.46 -3.57
N VAL A 296 0.22 -10.35 -4.06
CA VAL A 296 -1.01 -10.36 -4.87
C VAL A 296 -0.68 -10.81 -6.30
N PRO A 297 -1.27 -11.89 -6.83
CA PRO A 297 -1.01 -12.32 -8.20
C PRO A 297 -1.55 -11.30 -9.22
N HIS A 298 -0.71 -10.89 -10.18
CA HIS A 298 -1.08 -9.98 -11.27
C HIS A 298 -1.87 -10.73 -12.35
N LEU A 299 -3.17 -10.92 -12.09
CA LEU A 299 -4.09 -11.61 -12.98
C LEU A 299 -4.79 -10.67 -13.97
N LEU A 300 -5.32 -11.24 -15.05
CA LEU A 300 -6.08 -10.59 -16.13
C LEU A 300 -7.46 -11.24 -16.29
N TRP A 301 -8.49 -10.51 -16.72
CA TRP A 301 -9.80 -11.10 -17.00
C TRP A 301 -9.77 -11.96 -18.27
N GLU A 302 -8.93 -11.55 -19.21
CA GLU A 302 -8.78 -12.04 -20.57
C GLU A 302 -8.17 -13.45 -20.62
N THR A 303 -7.26 -13.75 -19.69
CA THR A 303 -6.49 -15.00 -19.68
C THR A 303 -6.75 -15.89 -18.47
N HIS A 304 -7.40 -15.39 -17.41
CA HIS A 304 -7.73 -16.21 -16.24
C HIS A 304 -8.78 -17.27 -16.57
N GLN A 305 -8.50 -18.50 -16.14
CA GLN A 305 -9.37 -19.65 -16.30
C GLN A 305 -9.61 -20.31 -14.93
N LEU A 306 -10.87 -20.68 -14.69
CA LEU A 306 -11.30 -21.38 -13.49
C LEU A 306 -11.47 -22.88 -13.80
N ASP A 307 -10.62 -23.72 -13.21
CA ASP A 307 -10.66 -25.19 -13.28
C ASP A 307 -11.73 -25.73 -12.32
N ILE A 308 -12.76 -26.40 -12.85
CA ILE A 308 -13.77 -27.13 -12.07
C ILE A 308 -13.61 -28.63 -12.33
N GLU A 309 -13.40 -29.38 -11.25
CA GLU A 309 -13.28 -30.85 -11.23
C GLU A 309 -12.16 -31.38 -12.17
N GLY A 310 -11.00 -30.73 -12.16
CA GLY A 310 -9.76 -31.25 -12.75
C GLY A 310 -9.76 -31.28 -14.28
N GLY A 311 -10.16 -30.19 -14.91
CA GLY A 311 -10.28 -30.02 -16.36
C GLY A 311 -11.60 -30.53 -16.95
N ARG A 312 -12.52 -31.01 -16.11
CA ARG A 312 -13.86 -31.49 -16.55
C ARG A 312 -14.76 -30.36 -17.03
N LEU A 313 -14.65 -29.19 -16.41
CA LEU A 313 -15.23 -27.94 -16.87
C LEU A 313 -14.21 -26.82 -16.59
N VAL A 314 -13.74 -26.14 -17.64
CA VAL A 314 -12.87 -24.97 -17.52
C VAL A 314 -13.64 -23.76 -18.04
N LEU A 315 -13.73 -22.71 -17.24
CA LEU A 315 -14.48 -21.49 -17.57
C LEU A 315 -13.52 -20.31 -17.74
N SER A 316 -13.67 -19.52 -18.80
CA SER A 316 -13.11 -18.17 -18.82
C SER A 316 -13.94 -17.24 -17.92
N MET A 317 -13.39 -16.07 -17.59
CA MET A 317 -14.16 -15.05 -16.86
C MET A 317 -15.36 -14.52 -17.66
N ASP A 318 -15.27 -14.48 -18.99
CA ASP A 318 -16.39 -14.12 -19.86
C ASP A 318 -17.47 -15.23 -19.92
N ASP A 319 -17.11 -16.51 -19.77
CA ASP A 319 -18.09 -17.60 -19.63
C ASP A 319 -18.82 -17.53 -18.28
N LEU A 320 -18.06 -17.40 -17.19
CA LEU A 320 -18.59 -17.33 -15.82
C LEU A 320 -19.59 -16.17 -15.66
N ALA A 321 -19.35 -15.05 -16.34
CA ALA A 321 -20.18 -13.84 -16.28
C ALA A 321 -21.35 -13.79 -17.29
N ARG A 322 -21.47 -14.76 -18.20
CA ARG A 322 -22.52 -14.80 -19.25
C ARG A 322 -23.40 -16.05 -19.21
N ASN A 323 -22.84 -17.19 -18.82
CA ASN A 323 -23.50 -18.50 -18.93
C ASN A 323 -24.30 -18.89 -17.67
N TYR A 324 -24.29 -18.05 -16.63
CA TYR A 324 -24.92 -18.31 -15.33
C TYR A 324 -25.70 -17.09 -14.82
N GLU A 325 -26.78 -17.33 -14.09
CA GLU A 325 -27.52 -16.29 -13.37
C GLU A 325 -26.74 -15.82 -12.13
N THR A 326 -26.75 -14.51 -11.84
CA THR A 326 -25.94 -13.90 -10.78
C THR A 326 -26.77 -13.20 -9.74
N ILE A 327 -26.47 -13.42 -8.46
CA ILE A 327 -27.01 -12.63 -7.35
C ILE A 327 -26.03 -11.53 -6.92
N ASN A 328 -26.54 -10.49 -6.26
CA ASN A 328 -25.81 -9.36 -5.68
C ASN A 328 -26.32 -9.11 -4.25
N ILE A 329 -25.55 -9.53 -3.24
CA ILE A 329 -25.97 -9.46 -1.84
C ILE A 329 -24.90 -8.80 -0.96
N ALA A 330 -25.34 -8.08 0.07
CA ALA A 330 -24.45 -7.55 1.10
C ALA A 330 -24.01 -8.69 2.05
N VAL A 331 -22.70 -8.83 2.26
CA VAL A 331 -22.12 -9.81 3.19
C VAL A 331 -21.05 -9.14 4.04
N ALA A 332 -21.13 -9.36 5.36
CA ALA A 332 -20.10 -8.98 6.31
C ALA A 332 -19.07 -10.12 6.47
N MET A 333 -17.79 -9.80 6.25
CA MET A 333 -16.68 -10.74 6.42
C MET A 333 -15.79 -10.29 7.57
N ALA A 334 -15.58 -11.18 8.54
CA ALA A 334 -14.58 -11.01 9.60
C ALA A 334 -13.30 -11.78 9.29
N CYS A 335 -12.15 -11.23 9.67
CA CYS A 335 -10.93 -12.00 9.86
C CYS A 335 -11.07 -12.87 11.14
N ASP A 336 -10.62 -14.13 11.09
CA ASP A 336 -10.50 -14.98 12.28
C ASP A 336 -9.50 -14.39 13.31
N GLY A 337 -8.60 -13.52 12.85
CA GLY A 337 -7.70 -12.74 13.69
C GLY A 337 -8.27 -11.44 14.27
N ASN A 338 -9.55 -11.10 14.06
CA ASN A 338 -10.11 -9.85 14.59
C ASN A 338 -9.98 -9.79 16.14
N ARG A 339 -9.60 -8.63 16.68
CA ARG A 339 -9.28 -8.39 18.11
C ARG A 339 -8.03 -9.12 18.65
N ARG A 340 -7.19 -9.77 17.82
CA ARG A 340 -6.03 -10.56 18.30
C ARG A 340 -5.05 -9.78 19.19
N LYS A 341 -4.88 -8.47 19.02
CA LYS A 341 -4.00 -7.66 19.89
C LYS A 341 -4.43 -7.74 21.36
N GLU A 342 -5.73 -7.80 21.66
CA GLU A 342 -6.25 -7.98 23.02
C GLU A 342 -5.74 -9.28 23.68
N LEU A 343 -5.61 -10.36 22.90
CA LEU A 343 -5.02 -11.62 23.35
C LEU A 343 -3.51 -11.48 23.53
N ASN A 344 -2.81 -10.86 22.57
CA ASN A 344 -1.35 -10.69 22.62
C ASN A 344 -0.87 -9.88 23.84
N MET A 345 -1.67 -8.92 24.34
CA MET A 345 -1.37 -8.19 25.58
C MET A 345 -1.40 -9.10 26.84
N ILE A 346 -2.22 -10.15 26.83
CA ILE A 346 -2.28 -11.15 27.92
C ILE A 346 -1.13 -12.15 27.77
N ARG A 347 -0.93 -12.69 26.57
CA ARG A 347 0.18 -13.58 26.20
C ARG A 347 0.45 -13.43 24.71
N ARG A 348 1.69 -13.11 24.31
CA ARG A 348 2.06 -13.02 22.89
C ARG A 348 1.75 -14.34 22.16
N SER A 349 1.28 -14.23 20.92
CA SER A 349 1.07 -15.34 20.00
C SER A 349 1.83 -15.09 18.70
N LYS A 350 2.03 -16.14 17.88
CA LYS A 350 2.66 -16.05 16.56
C LYS A 350 1.83 -15.26 15.51
N GLY A 351 0.69 -14.68 15.89
CA GLY A 351 -0.17 -13.90 15.00
C GLY A 351 -0.05 -12.40 15.27
N PHE A 352 0.18 -11.63 14.21
CA PHE A 352 0.31 -10.17 14.23
C PHE A 352 -0.93 -9.43 14.77
N ASN A 353 -0.72 -8.16 15.13
CA ASN A 353 -1.56 -7.35 16.01
C ASN A 353 -2.77 -6.67 15.33
N TRP A 354 -3.80 -7.43 14.98
CA TRP A 354 -5.12 -6.85 14.65
C TRP A 354 -5.75 -6.18 15.88
N GLY A 355 -6.19 -4.94 15.70
CA GLY A 355 -7.23 -4.31 16.51
C GLY A 355 -8.61 -4.89 16.19
N ALA A 356 -9.65 -4.06 16.28
CA ALA A 356 -11.04 -4.50 16.10
C ALA A 356 -11.63 -4.16 14.70
N GLY A 357 -10.83 -3.60 13.79
CA GLY A 357 -11.24 -3.17 12.45
C GLY A 357 -11.19 -4.27 11.39
N ALA A 358 -10.83 -5.50 11.75
CA ALA A 358 -10.70 -6.64 10.83
C ALA A 358 -12.06 -7.25 10.38
N ILE A 359 -13.01 -6.38 10.06
CA ILE A 359 -14.40 -6.67 9.71
C ILE A 359 -14.87 -5.60 8.72
N SER A 360 -15.56 -6.01 7.65
CA SER A 360 -16.14 -5.09 6.67
C SER A 360 -17.35 -5.72 5.99
N CYS A 361 -18.26 -4.89 5.46
CA CYS A 361 -19.49 -5.33 4.81
C CYS A 361 -19.59 -4.74 3.41
N ALA A 362 -19.68 -5.56 2.37
CA ALA A 362 -19.76 -5.12 0.98
C ALA A 362 -20.82 -5.90 0.22
N PHE A 363 -21.32 -5.34 -0.88
CA PHE A 363 -22.10 -6.08 -1.87
C PHE A 363 -21.17 -6.95 -2.71
N TRP A 364 -21.49 -8.24 -2.87
CA TRP A 364 -20.74 -9.20 -3.67
C TRP A 364 -21.66 -9.77 -4.75
N LYS A 365 -21.15 -9.81 -5.99
CA LYS A 365 -21.91 -10.27 -7.15
C LYS A 365 -21.18 -11.31 -7.99
N GLY A 366 -21.93 -12.34 -8.34
CA GLY A 366 -21.52 -13.45 -9.20
C GLY A 366 -22.55 -14.60 -9.15
N PRO A 367 -22.34 -15.71 -9.88
CA PRO A 367 -23.21 -16.86 -9.83
C PRO A 367 -23.04 -17.68 -8.54
N LEU A 368 -24.08 -18.46 -8.20
CA LEU A 368 -23.99 -19.45 -7.14
C LEU A 368 -23.04 -20.59 -7.54
N LEU A 369 -22.09 -20.92 -6.65
CA LEU A 369 -21.19 -22.05 -6.83
C LEU A 369 -21.95 -23.37 -7.02
N ARG A 370 -23.10 -23.52 -6.35
CA ARG A 370 -24.04 -24.64 -6.51
C ARG A 370 -24.28 -24.98 -7.98
N ASP A 371 -24.60 -23.98 -8.78
CA ASP A 371 -25.08 -24.17 -10.15
C ASP A 371 -23.92 -24.35 -11.15
N VAL A 372 -22.74 -23.82 -10.84
CA VAL A 372 -21.48 -24.16 -11.54
C VAL A 372 -21.07 -25.62 -11.28
N LEU A 373 -21.18 -26.11 -10.04
CA LEU A 373 -20.92 -27.53 -9.73
C LEU A 373 -21.94 -28.47 -10.38
N LEU A 374 -23.22 -28.08 -10.42
CA LEU A 374 -24.25 -28.84 -11.16
C LEU A 374 -23.96 -28.87 -12.67
N ALA A 375 -23.49 -27.77 -13.26
CA ALA A 375 -23.05 -27.72 -14.66
C ALA A 375 -21.81 -28.60 -14.94
N ALA A 376 -20.89 -28.70 -13.99
CA ALA A 376 -19.76 -29.66 -14.04
C ALA A 376 -20.20 -31.14 -13.83
N GLY A 377 -21.49 -31.40 -13.58
CA GLY A 377 -22.03 -32.74 -13.38
C GLY A 377 -21.80 -33.32 -11.99
N ILE A 378 -21.58 -32.47 -10.98
CA ILE A 378 -21.54 -32.87 -9.57
C ILE A 378 -22.98 -33.00 -9.05
N GLN A 379 -23.34 -34.19 -8.56
CA GLN A 379 -24.67 -34.43 -7.97
C GLN A 379 -24.74 -33.90 -6.54
N ARG A 380 -25.91 -33.34 -6.17
CA ARG A 380 -26.22 -32.97 -4.78
C ARG A 380 -26.12 -34.20 -3.87
N PRO A 381 -25.64 -34.06 -2.62
CA PRO A 381 -25.66 -35.17 -1.66
C PRO A 381 -27.06 -35.74 -1.44
N ASP A 382 -27.19 -37.07 -1.48
CA ASP A 382 -28.42 -37.78 -1.09
C ASP A 382 -28.31 -38.27 0.37
N PRO A 383 -29.08 -37.69 1.32
CA PRO A 383 -29.02 -38.08 2.74
C PRO A 383 -29.46 -39.52 3.03
N LEU A 384 -30.12 -40.20 2.10
CA LEU A 384 -30.57 -41.59 2.25
C LEU A 384 -29.51 -42.60 1.80
N HIS A 385 -28.58 -42.19 0.94
CA HIS A 385 -27.61 -43.10 0.30
C HIS A 385 -26.14 -42.74 0.59
N GLU A 386 -25.79 -41.47 0.83
CA GLU A 386 -24.42 -41.06 1.14
C GLU A 386 -24.07 -41.26 2.62
N LYS A 387 -23.19 -42.23 2.88
CA LYS A 387 -22.75 -42.62 4.24
C LYS A 387 -21.52 -41.86 4.75
N ARG A 388 -21.00 -40.89 3.99
CA ARG A 388 -19.81 -40.09 4.33
C ARG A 388 -19.99 -38.66 3.82
N PRO A 389 -19.55 -37.63 4.58
CA PRO A 389 -19.55 -36.26 4.10
C PRO A 389 -18.51 -36.11 2.98
N ARG A 390 -18.91 -35.43 1.90
CA ARG A 390 -18.02 -34.99 0.82
C ARG A 390 -17.71 -33.51 0.96
N TRP A 391 -16.59 -33.07 0.39
CA TRP A 391 -16.02 -31.74 0.53
C TRP A 391 -15.82 -31.08 -0.82
N VAL A 392 -15.99 -29.76 -0.87
CA VAL A 392 -15.55 -28.93 -2.00
C VAL A 392 -14.27 -28.22 -1.58
N HIS A 393 -13.22 -28.41 -2.37
CA HIS A 393 -11.90 -27.80 -2.19
C HIS A 393 -11.77 -26.58 -3.09
N PHE A 394 -10.90 -25.65 -2.67
CA PHE A 394 -10.63 -24.40 -3.35
C PHE A 394 -9.13 -24.11 -3.29
N GLU A 395 -8.56 -23.60 -4.39
CA GLU A 395 -7.15 -23.23 -4.51
C GLU A 395 -7.03 -21.86 -5.22
N GLY A 396 -6.28 -20.93 -4.61
CA GLY A 396 -5.95 -19.64 -5.20
C GLY A 396 -4.79 -19.70 -6.20
N ALA A 397 -4.62 -18.63 -6.98
CA ALA A 397 -3.48 -18.44 -7.88
C ALA A 397 -2.24 -17.84 -7.18
N ASP A 398 -2.31 -17.56 -5.88
CA ASP A 398 -1.23 -16.97 -5.09
C ASP A 398 -0.11 -17.97 -4.79
N ASN A 399 1.14 -17.51 -4.96
CA ASN A 399 2.33 -18.34 -4.80
C ASN A 399 3.06 -17.99 -3.49
N LEU A 400 2.73 -18.70 -2.42
CA LEU A 400 3.33 -18.52 -1.09
C LEU A 400 4.44 -19.55 -0.83
N ARG A 401 5.24 -19.33 0.21
CA ARG A 401 6.41 -20.17 0.55
C ARG A 401 6.03 -21.62 0.84
N GLU A 402 4.99 -21.85 1.62
CA GLU A 402 4.64 -23.19 2.14
C GLU A 402 3.80 -24.00 1.13
N ALA A 403 2.87 -23.34 0.46
CA ALA A 403 1.96 -23.86 -0.57
C ALA A 403 1.17 -22.70 -1.20
N LYS A 404 0.38 -22.94 -2.24
CA LYS A 404 -0.74 -22.05 -2.58
C LYS A 404 -1.76 -21.99 -1.45
N TYR A 405 -2.51 -20.89 -1.30
CA TYR A 405 -3.59 -20.84 -0.33
C TYR A 405 -4.79 -21.68 -0.77
N ALA A 406 -5.14 -22.69 0.04
CA ALA A 406 -6.19 -23.65 -0.29
C ALA A 406 -6.94 -24.15 0.97
N THR A 407 -8.25 -24.41 0.84
CA THR A 407 -9.13 -24.89 1.93
C THR A 407 -10.20 -25.83 1.38
N SER A 408 -11.08 -26.35 2.24
CA SER A 408 -12.37 -26.95 1.85
C SER A 408 -13.52 -26.49 2.74
N ILE A 409 -14.76 -26.65 2.26
CA ILE A 409 -16.00 -26.62 3.07
C ILE A 409 -16.93 -27.78 2.64
N PRO A 410 -17.93 -28.18 3.44
CA PRO A 410 -18.76 -29.36 3.13
C PRO A 410 -19.60 -29.20 1.86
N LEU A 411 -19.65 -30.23 1.02
CA LEU A 411 -20.42 -30.23 -0.23
C LEU A 411 -21.92 -30.01 0.00
N ALA A 412 -22.48 -30.51 1.10
CA ALA A 412 -23.88 -30.29 1.46
C ALA A 412 -24.19 -28.81 1.73
N TYR A 413 -23.24 -28.06 2.31
CA TYR A 413 -23.40 -26.63 2.57
C TYR A 413 -23.39 -25.81 1.27
N VAL A 414 -22.51 -26.17 0.33
CA VAL A 414 -22.42 -25.56 -1.01
C VAL A 414 -23.61 -25.91 -1.90
N MET A 415 -24.15 -27.14 -1.76
CA MET A 415 -25.27 -27.63 -2.57
C MET A 415 -26.65 -27.11 -2.10
N ASP A 416 -26.68 -26.42 -0.97
CA ASP A 416 -27.83 -25.71 -0.45
C ASP A 416 -27.79 -24.23 -0.87
N SER A 417 -28.81 -23.80 -1.62
CA SER A 417 -28.95 -22.43 -2.10
C SER A 417 -29.35 -21.43 -1.01
N GLU A 418 -29.86 -21.87 0.15
CA GLU A 418 -30.16 -20.95 1.25
C GLU A 418 -28.90 -20.41 1.95
N ASN A 419 -27.70 -20.93 1.62
CA ASN A 419 -26.42 -20.44 2.14
C ASN A 419 -25.68 -19.46 1.20
N ASP A 420 -26.27 -19.10 0.05
CA ASP A 420 -25.78 -18.05 -0.86
C ASP A 420 -24.25 -18.10 -1.17
N VAL A 421 -23.69 -19.29 -1.42
CA VAL A 421 -22.25 -19.44 -1.74
C VAL A 421 -21.96 -18.98 -3.17
N ILE A 422 -21.18 -17.89 -3.32
CA ILE A 422 -21.04 -17.12 -4.58
C ILE A 422 -19.60 -17.19 -5.12
N LEU A 423 -19.47 -17.31 -6.45
CA LEU A 423 -18.23 -17.04 -7.18
C LEU A 423 -18.21 -15.57 -7.62
N ALA A 424 -17.80 -14.68 -6.71
CA ALA A 424 -17.92 -13.25 -6.90
C ALA A 424 -16.83 -12.70 -7.85
N TYR A 425 -17.21 -11.79 -8.73
CA TYR A 425 -16.31 -11.06 -9.64
C TYR A 425 -16.57 -9.54 -9.65
N GLU A 426 -17.65 -9.09 -9.00
CA GLU A 426 -17.95 -7.67 -8.71
C GLU A 426 -18.11 -7.47 -7.19
N MET A 427 -17.62 -6.33 -6.69
CA MET A 427 -17.66 -5.91 -5.29
C MET A 427 -18.10 -4.45 -5.22
N ASN A 428 -19.22 -4.18 -4.55
CA ASN A 428 -19.92 -2.89 -4.57
C ASN A 428 -20.15 -2.36 -6.02
N ASN A 429 -20.67 -3.24 -6.89
CA ASN A 429 -20.94 -3.04 -8.32
C ASN A 429 -19.74 -2.77 -9.26
N VAL A 430 -18.53 -2.52 -8.75
CA VAL A 430 -17.30 -2.42 -9.57
C VAL A 430 -16.59 -3.77 -9.64
N ARG A 431 -15.65 -3.94 -10.58
CA ARG A 431 -14.78 -5.13 -10.62
C ARG A 431 -14.00 -5.27 -9.32
N LEU A 432 -13.75 -6.52 -8.89
CA LEU A 432 -12.95 -6.81 -7.71
C LEU A 432 -11.63 -6.02 -7.71
N PRO A 433 -11.29 -5.28 -6.64
CA PRO A 433 -9.94 -4.77 -6.45
C PRO A 433 -8.92 -5.92 -6.29
N PRO A 434 -7.63 -5.72 -6.68
CA PRO A 434 -6.62 -6.79 -6.64
C PRO A 434 -6.46 -7.45 -5.27
N ASP A 435 -6.31 -6.64 -4.20
CA ASP A 435 -6.23 -7.11 -2.80
C ASP A 435 -7.46 -7.92 -2.33
N HIS A 436 -8.61 -7.74 -3.00
CA HIS A 436 -9.86 -8.43 -2.68
C HIS A 436 -10.16 -9.62 -3.60
N GLY A 437 -9.26 -9.98 -4.52
CA GLY A 437 -9.32 -11.26 -5.25
C GLY A 437 -9.62 -11.20 -6.74
N TYR A 438 -9.28 -10.11 -7.44
CA TYR A 438 -9.45 -10.00 -8.90
C TYR A 438 -8.82 -11.18 -9.68
N PRO A 439 -9.46 -11.75 -10.72
CA PRO A 439 -10.78 -11.39 -11.27
C PRO A 439 -11.96 -12.15 -10.64
N VAL A 440 -11.72 -13.20 -9.85
CA VAL A 440 -12.76 -14.01 -9.19
C VAL A 440 -12.33 -14.49 -7.81
N ARG A 441 -13.28 -14.48 -6.87
CA ARG A 441 -13.12 -15.05 -5.52
C ARG A 441 -14.31 -15.92 -5.13
N LEU A 442 -14.10 -16.76 -4.13
CA LEU A 442 -15.19 -17.37 -3.36
C LEU A 442 -15.68 -16.39 -2.28
N ILE A 443 -17.00 -16.32 -2.11
CA ILE A 443 -17.69 -15.73 -0.95
C ILE A 443 -18.56 -16.81 -0.31
N VAL A 444 -18.37 -17.02 0.99
CA VAL A 444 -19.16 -17.94 1.82
C VAL A 444 -19.81 -17.10 2.93
N PRO A 445 -21.09 -16.71 2.80
CA PRO A 445 -21.76 -15.88 3.79
C PRO A 445 -21.79 -16.49 5.19
N GLY A 446 -21.62 -15.66 6.22
CA GLY A 446 -21.57 -16.11 7.62
C GLY A 446 -20.32 -16.93 8.01
N TYR A 447 -19.41 -17.23 7.08
CA TYR A 447 -18.13 -17.89 7.36
C TYR A 447 -16.98 -16.88 7.56
N ILE A 448 -15.91 -17.30 8.23
CA ILE A 448 -14.69 -16.49 8.41
C ILE A 448 -14.00 -16.23 7.06
N GLY A 449 -13.32 -15.08 6.94
CA GLY A 449 -12.63 -14.66 5.71
C GLY A 449 -11.60 -15.66 5.17
N GLY A 450 -11.00 -16.50 6.03
CA GLY A 450 -10.08 -17.59 5.64
C GLY A 450 -10.73 -18.74 4.86
N ARG A 451 -12.06 -18.79 4.75
CA ARG A 451 -12.77 -19.72 3.86
C ARG A 451 -13.21 -19.06 2.53
N CYS A 452 -13.17 -17.72 2.44
CA CYS A 452 -13.54 -16.95 1.25
C CYS A 452 -12.34 -16.74 0.30
N ILE A 453 -11.84 -17.83 -0.32
CA ILE A 453 -10.62 -17.86 -1.15
C ILE A 453 -10.61 -16.77 -2.23
N LYS A 454 -9.49 -16.04 -2.33
CA LYS A 454 -9.22 -15.00 -3.33
C LYS A 454 -8.48 -15.57 -4.54
N TRP A 455 -8.51 -14.84 -5.67
CA TRP A 455 -7.74 -15.17 -6.88
C TRP A 455 -8.00 -16.61 -7.35
N LEU A 456 -9.26 -17.04 -7.27
CA LEU A 456 -9.65 -18.45 -7.28
C LEU A 456 -9.34 -19.09 -8.63
N GLN A 457 -8.50 -20.12 -8.60
CA GLN A 457 -8.01 -20.79 -9.81
C GLN A 457 -8.62 -22.18 -9.99
N ARG A 458 -8.89 -22.91 -8.90
CA ARG A 458 -9.36 -24.31 -8.99
C ARG A 458 -10.40 -24.66 -7.93
N ILE A 459 -11.35 -25.51 -8.30
CA ILE A 459 -12.41 -26.08 -7.45
C ILE A 459 -12.55 -27.57 -7.78
N TRP A 460 -12.60 -28.45 -6.77
CA TRP A 460 -12.85 -29.89 -6.97
C TRP A 460 -13.56 -30.54 -5.78
N VAL A 461 -14.15 -31.71 -6.00
CA VAL A 461 -14.88 -32.48 -4.98
C VAL A 461 -14.03 -33.66 -4.46
N SER A 462 -14.23 -34.01 -3.19
CA SER A 462 -13.43 -35.01 -2.48
C SER A 462 -14.24 -35.77 -1.40
N ASP A 463 -13.87 -37.02 -1.14
CA ASP A 463 -14.35 -37.83 -0.01
C ASP A 463 -13.57 -37.58 1.31
N LYS A 464 -12.64 -36.61 1.29
CA LYS A 464 -11.81 -36.18 2.43
C LYS A 464 -11.82 -34.65 2.56
N GLU A 465 -11.63 -34.15 3.77
CA GLU A 465 -11.33 -32.74 4.04
C GLU A 465 -9.93 -32.36 3.50
N ASN A 466 -9.65 -31.08 3.30
CA ASN A 466 -8.38 -30.59 2.77
C ASN A 466 -7.23 -30.74 3.80
N ASP A 467 -6.08 -31.22 3.36
CA ASP A 467 -4.86 -31.41 4.16
C ASP A 467 -3.73 -30.40 3.82
N SER A 468 -4.05 -29.33 3.09
CA SER A 468 -3.14 -28.22 2.80
C SER A 468 -2.55 -27.57 4.05
N HIS A 469 -1.38 -26.94 3.90
CA HIS A 469 -0.72 -26.22 5.00
C HIS A 469 -1.67 -25.23 5.68
N PHE A 470 -2.38 -24.39 4.92
CA PHE A 470 -3.22 -23.33 5.45
C PHE A 470 -4.61 -23.79 5.94
N HIS A 471 -5.06 -24.99 5.57
CA HIS A 471 -6.26 -25.58 6.15
C HIS A 471 -5.98 -26.26 7.51
N ILE A 472 -4.79 -26.83 7.68
CA ILE A 472 -4.37 -27.48 8.93
C ILE A 472 -3.80 -26.48 9.93
N TRP A 473 -2.87 -25.61 9.51
CA TRP A 473 -2.03 -24.82 10.42
C TRP A 473 -2.44 -23.35 10.64
N ASP A 474 -3.54 -22.90 10.00
CA ASP A 474 -4.08 -21.54 10.11
C ASP A 474 -5.62 -21.56 10.24
N ASN A 475 -6.20 -20.50 10.80
CA ASN A 475 -7.65 -20.34 11.04
C ASN A 475 -8.26 -21.48 11.88
N ARG A 476 -7.67 -21.72 13.07
CA ARG A 476 -8.11 -22.71 14.07
C ARG A 476 -8.00 -22.17 15.50
N VAL A 477 -9.00 -22.48 16.35
CA VAL A 477 -8.97 -22.19 17.79
C VAL A 477 -8.55 -23.44 18.55
N LEU A 478 -7.39 -23.38 19.21
CA LEU A 478 -6.86 -24.47 20.02
C LEU A 478 -7.16 -24.27 21.52
N PRO A 479 -7.28 -25.36 22.31
CA PRO A 479 -7.34 -25.29 23.77
C PRO A 479 -6.15 -24.51 24.38
N SER A 480 -6.43 -23.58 25.29
CA SER A 480 -5.45 -22.61 25.82
C SER A 480 -4.32 -23.18 26.70
N PHE A 481 -4.31 -24.49 26.97
CA PHE A 481 -3.17 -25.17 27.61
C PHE A 481 -2.05 -25.49 26.60
N ILE A 482 -2.34 -25.46 25.30
CA ILE A 482 -1.40 -25.76 24.23
C ILE A 482 -0.55 -24.53 23.97
N ARG A 483 0.76 -24.64 24.24
CA ARG A 483 1.73 -23.52 24.22
C ARG A 483 2.85 -23.67 23.19
N ASP A 484 3.09 -24.90 22.75
CA ASP A 484 4.18 -25.27 21.84
C ASP A 484 3.58 -25.86 20.56
N LYS A 485 3.84 -25.21 19.41
CA LYS A 485 3.31 -25.61 18.09
C LYS A 485 3.82 -26.99 17.65
N ASP A 486 5.01 -27.37 18.10
CA ASP A 486 5.72 -28.56 17.61
C ASP A 486 5.51 -29.77 18.53
N SER A 487 4.73 -29.60 19.61
CA SER A 487 4.30 -30.67 20.50
C SER A 487 3.27 -31.62 19.86
N GLU A 488 3.28 -32.88 20.27
CA GLU A 488 2.31 -33.91 19.82
C GLU A 488 0.84 -33.46 20.04
N PHE A 489 0.56 -32.75 21.14
CA PHE A 489 -0.76 -32.16 21.40
C PHE A 489 -1.16 -31.12 20.35
N SER A 490 -0.24 -30.26 19.92
CA SER A 490 -0.50 -29.30 18.83
C SER A 490 -0.77 -30.03 17.52
N HIS A 491 0.09 -30.97 17.11
CA HIS A 491 -0.11 -31.76 15.89
C HIS A 491 -1.50 -32.42 15.87
N ILE A 492 -1.89 -33.12 16.94
CA ILE A 492 -3.22 -33.75 17.04
C ILE A 492 -4.34 -32.71 16.94
N MET A 493 -4.21 -31.55 17.59
CA MET A 493 -5.28 -30.56 17.68
C MET A 493 -5.41 -29.65 16.45
N PHE A 494 -4.33 -29.37 15.72
CA PHE A 494 -4.40 -28.74 14.39
C PHE A 494 -5.08 -29.66 13.36
N HIS A 495 -4.90 -30.99 13.48
CA HIS A 495 -5.61 -31.97 12.65
C HIS A 495 -7.01 -32.36 13.16
N HIS A 496 -7.47 -31.87 14.32
CA HIS A 496 -8.77 -32.25 14.88
C HIS A 496 -9.92 -31.43 14.27
N PRO A 497 -11.01 -32.03 13.76
CA PRO A 497 -12.09 -31.27 13.10
C PRO A 497 -12.75 -30.20 13.97
N SER A 498 -12.83 -30.41 15.29
CA SER A 498 -13.51 -29.46 16.20
C SER A 498 -12.70 -28.18 16.51
N THR A 499 -11.50 -28.02 15.97
CA THR A 499 -10.70 -26.78 16.11
C THR A 499 -10.80 -25.88 14.87
N ALA A 500 -11.39 -26.36 13.77
CA ALA A 500 -11.53 -25.61 12.53
C ALA A 500 -12.52 -24.44 12.68
N CYS A 501 -12.05 -23.21 12.50
CA CYS A 501 -12.93 -22.05 12.38
C CYS A 501 -13.63 -22.10 11.02
N ASN A 502 -14.97 -22.05 11.00
CA ASN A 502 -15.75 -22.05 9.76
C ASN A 502 -16.75 -20.90 9.80
N GLU A 503 -17.81 -20.99 10.62
CA GLU A 503 -18.72 -19.88 10.88
C GLU A 503 -18.06 -18.79 11.73
N GLN A 504 -18.47 -17.53 11.55
CA GLN A 504 -18.05 -16.42 12.41
C GLN A 504 -18.72 -16.53 13.80
N ASN A 505 -18.05 -16.05 14.84
CA ASN A 505 -18.64 -15.94 16.19
C ASN A 505 -19.30 -14.56 16.41
N LEU A 506 -20.25 -14.51 17.34
CA LEU A 506 -21.08 -13.35 17.69
C LEU A 506 -20.23 -12.31 18.43
N ASN A 507 -19.98 -11.17 17.80
CA ASN A 507 -18.99 -10.19 18.27
C ASN A 507 -19.54 -8.76 18.23
N SER A 508 -19.19 -7.95 19.25
CA SER A 508 -19.59 -6.55 19.40
C SER A 508 -18.41 -5.67 19.75
N ILE A 509 -18.28 -4.52 19.09
CA ILE A 509 -17.16 -3.59 19.22
C ILE A 509 -17.72 -2.19 19.50
N ILE A 510 -17.17 -1.48 20.49
CA ILE A 510 -17.49 -0.08 20.75
C ILE A 510 -16.65 0.78 19.80
N VAL A 511 -17.27 1.71 19.09
CA VAL A 511 -16.60 2.66 18.20
C VAL A 511 -16.75 4.10 18.68
N LYS A 512 -17.83 4.41 19.40
CA LYS A 512 -18.04 5.69 20.10
C LYS A 512 -18.35 5.45 21.58
N PRO A 513 -17.64 6.08 22.53
CA PRO A 513 -16.52 7.01 22.30
C PRO A 513 -15.30 6.33 21.68
N GLY A 514 -14.60 7.07 20.82
CA GLY A 514 -13.42 6.61 20.10
C GLY A 514 -12.18 6.53 20.99
N HIS A 515 -11.14 5.84 20.50
CA HIS A 515 -9.83 5.88 21.13
C HIS A 515 -9.31 7.32 21.11
N GLY A 516 -8.93 7.87 22.26
CA GLY A 516 -8.41 9.23 22.38
C GLY A 516 -9.48 10.32 22.21
N GLU A 517 -10.76 9.98 22.27
CA GLU A 517 -11.82 10.99 22.29
C GLU A 517 -11.80 11.73 23.64
N GLU A 518 -11.86 13.06 23.60
CA GLU A 518 -11.91 13.94 24.77
C GLU A 518 -13.24 14.68 24.85
N ILE A 519 -13.86 14.69 26.04
CA ILE A 519 -15.03 15.50 26.36
C ILE A 519 -14.67 16.45 27.51
N PRO A 520 -14.63 17.78 27.31
CA PRO A 520 -14.37 18.73 28.39
C PRO A 520 -15.36 18.56 29.55
N LEU A 521 -14.89 18.57 30.80
CA LEU A 521 -15.80 18.46 31.95
C LEU A 521 -16.71 19.70 32.12
N SER A 522 -16.36 20.84 31.49
CA SER A 522 -17.25 22.00 31.32
C SER A 522 -18.55 21.68 30.57
N ASP A 523 -18.52 20.69 29.68
CA ASP A 523 -19.62 20.37 28.77
C ASP A 523 -20.65 19.41 29.41
N VAL A 524 -20.31 18.86 30.59
CA VAL A 524 -21.13 17.94 31.38
C VAL A 524 -22.23 18.69 32.12
N ASN A 525 -23.39 18.82 31.48
CA ASN A 525 -24.62 19.30 32.12
C ASN A 525 -25.73 18.23 32.11
N GLY A 526 -26.71 18.37 33.01
CA GLY A 526 -27.76 17.37 33.22
C GLY A 526 -28.70 17.13 32.03
N ASN A 527 -28.70 17.99 31.02
CA ASN A 527 -29.57 17.88 29.83
C ASN A 527 -28.84 17.34 28.59
N ARG A 528 -27.51 17.18 28.63
CA ARG A 528 -26.71 16.79 27.46
C ARG A 528 -26.41 15.29 27.48
N THR A 529 -26.78 14.62 26.39
CA THR A 529 -26.53 13.20 26.17
C THR A 529 -25.29 12.96 25.30
N TYR A 530 -24.72 11.78 25.44
CA TYR A 530 -23.69 11.22 24.60
C TYR A 530 -24.21 9.93 23.94
N ARG A 531 -23.86 9.70 22.67
CA ARG A 531 -24.25 8.49 21.93
C ARG A 531 -23.12 7.47 21.96
N ILE A 532 -23.22 6.49 22.84
CA ILE A 532 -22.39 5.29 22.77
C ILE A 532 -22.85 4.50 21.55
N ALA A 533 -21.93 4.07 20.69
CA ALA A 533 -22.27 3.37 19.46
C ALA A 533 -21.16 2.41 19.02
N GLY A 534 -21.52 1.46 18.14
CA GLY A 534 -20.58 0.48 17.65
C GLY A 534 -21.17 -0.47 16.61
N ILE A 535 -20.45 -1.57 16.39
CA ILE A 535 -20.74 -2.58 15.37
C ILE A 535 -21.02 -3.92 16.06
N ALA A 536 -21.90 -4.75 15.49
CA ALA A 536 -22.11 -6.14 15.90
C ALA A 536 -22.37 -7.05 14.69
N TYR A 537 -21.96 -8.32 14.76
CA TYR A 537 -22.14 -9.33 13.71
C TYR A 537 -22.18 -10.76 14.29
N ASP A 538 -22.67 -11.74 13.50
CA ASP A 538 -22.66 -13.18 13.81
C ASP A 538 -22.39 -14.02 12.54
N GLY A 539 -22.09 -15.31 12.72
CA GLY A 539 -21.96 -16.31 11.65
C GLY A 539 -23.27 -17.04 11.32
N GLY A 540 -23.19 -18.05 10.45
CA GLY A 540 -24.29 -18.97 10.07
C GLY A 540 -25.49 -18.34 9.33
N GLY A 541 -25.61 -17.01 9.37
CA GLY A 541 -26.78 -16.24 8.95
C GLY A 541 -27.75 -15.92 10.10
N HIS A 542 -27.31 -15.95 11.36
CA HIS A 542 -28.17 -15.72 12.52
C HIS A 542 -28.50 -14.23 12.72
N GLU A 543 -29.73 -13.92 13.17
CA GLU A 543 -30.07 -12.55 13.60
C GLU A 543 -29.31 -12.19 14.89
N VAL A 544 -28.62 -11.04 14.88
CA VAL A 544 -28.17 -10.38 16.12
C VAL A 544 -29.39 -9.87 16.90
N GLN A 545 -29.96 -10.74 17.76
CA GLN A 545 -31.23 -10.52 18.46
C GLN A 545 -31.23 -9.32 19.43
N ARG A 546 -30.07 -8.92 19.95
CA ARG A 546 -29.90 -7.78 20.87
C ARG A 546 -28.43 -7.37 20.99
N VAL A 547 -28.20 -6.12 21.39
CA VAL A 547 -26.91 -5.63 21.90
C VAL A 547 -27.17 -4.90 23.22
N GLU A 548 -26.30 -5.14 24.21
CA GLU A 548 -26.45 -4.62 25.57
C GLU A 548 -25.15 -3.94 26.05
N VAL A 549 -25.28 -2.76 26.65
CA VAL A 549 -24.15 -1.96 27.20
C VAL A 549 -24.30 -1.77 28.71
N SER A 550 -23.24 -1.97 29.47
CA SER A 550 -23.14 -1.66 30.90
C SER A 550 -22.18 -0.49 31.14
N LEU A 551 -22.45 0.29 32.19
CA LEU A 551 -21.59 1.38 32.69
C LEU A 551 -21.05 1.10 34.11
N ASP A 552 -21.44 -0.02 34.71
CA ASP A 552 -21.27 -0.30 36.15
C ASP A 552 -20.54 -1.63 36.41
N GLY A 553 -19.67 -2.06 35.49
CA GLY A 553 -18.93 -3.32 35.62
C GLY A 553 -19.76 -4.57 35.31
N GLY A 554 -20.86 -4.43 34.56
CA GLY A 554 -21.72 -5.53 34.13
C GLY A 554 -22.84 -5.91 35.11
N LYS A 555 -23.15 -5.04 36.09
CA LYS A 555 -24.18 -5.27 37.12
C LYS A 555 -25.57 -4.95 36.56
N THR A 556 -25.71 -3.85 35.81
CA THR A 556 -26.89 -3.49 35.03
C THR A 556 -26.56 -3.29 33.54
N TRP A 557 -27.57 -3.42 32.69
CA TRP A 557 -27.42 -3.46 31.23
C TRP A 557 -28.50 -2.63 30.54
N LEU A 558 -28.07 -1.71 29.67
CA LEU A 558 -28.89 -0.87 28.81
C LEU A 558 -29.05 -1.53 27.44
N TYR A 559 -30.28 -1.62 26.97
CA TYR A 559 -30.58 -2.11 25.62
C TYR A 559 -30.18 -1.08 24.56
N CYS A 560 -29.49 -1.52 23.50
CA CYS A 560 -29.07 -0.66 22.40
C CYS A 560 -30.00 -0.84 21.18
N VAL A 561 -30.32 0.27 20.50
CA VAL A 561 -31.05 0.23 19.24
C VAL A 561 -30.14 -0.28 18.13
N ARG A 562 -30.59 -1.32 17.43
CA ARG A 562 -29.93 -1.90 16.26
C ARG A 562 -30.38 -1.18 14.98
N LYS A 563 -29.44 -1.01 14.05
CA LYS A 563 -29.64 -0.49 12.70
C LYS A 563 -28.93 -1.41 11.70
N PHE A 564 -29.73 -2.12 10.91
CA PHE A 564 -29.28 -3.00 9.83
C PHE A 564 -29.14 -2.22 8.51
N PRO A 565 -28.47 -2.79 7.49
CA PRO A 565 -28.61 -2.37 6.09
C PRO A 565 -30.08 -2.35 5.61
N GLU A 566 -30.33 -1.82 4.41
CA GLU A 566 -31.71 -1.65 3.91
C GLU A 566 -32.40 -2.97 3.55
N TYR A 567 -31.64 -3.95 3.06
CA TYR A 567 -32.11 -5.30 2.67
C TYR A 567 -31.29 -6.39 3.40
N PRO A 568 -31.44 -6.57 4.73
CA PRO A 568 -30.56 -7.43 5.51
C PRO A 568 -31.01 -8.90 5.58
N VAL A 569 -32.27 -9.19 5.21
CA VAL A 569 -32.84 -10.54 5.26
C VAL A 569 -32.66 -11.26 3.93
N ARG A 570 -32.30 -12.54 3.97
CA ARG A 570 -32.31 -13.50 2.86
C ARG A 570 -33.12 -14.73 3.25
N HIS A 571 -33.80 -15.36 2.29
CA HIS A 571 -34.53 -16.64 2.48
C HIS A 571 -35.46 -16.64 3.71
N GLY A 572 -36.10 -15.50 3.98
CA GLY A 572 -36.96 -15.24 5.15
C GLY A 572 -36.30 -15.24 6.53
N ASN A 573 -35.07 -15.74 6.70
CA ASN A 573 -34.46 -15.94 8.03
C ASN A 573 -32.94 -15.71 8.14
N LYS A 574 -32.20 -15.62 7.03
CA LYS A 574 -30.74 -15.45 7.00
C LYS A 574 -30.36 -13.96 7.09
N PHE A 575 -29.40 -13.65 7.94
CA PHE A 575 -28.78 -12.32 8.09
C PHE A 575 -27.29 -12.40 7.79
N TRP A 576 -26.88 -12.05 6.57
CA TRP A 576 -25.47 -12.10 6.16
C TRP A 576 -24.67 -10.84 6.48
N THR A 577 -25.33 -9.81 7.02
CA THR A 577 -24.74 -8.49 7.25
C THR A 577 -24.58 -8.21 8.74
N TRP A 578 -23.55 -7.44 9.07
CA TRP A 578 -23.44 -6.78 10.38
C TRP A 578 -24.59 -5.81 10.64
N LEU A 579 -24.62 -5.23 11.83
CA LEU A 579 -25.42 -4.06 12.16
C LEU A 579 -24.60 -3.02 12.92
N HIS A 580 -25.05 -1.78 12.85
CA HIS A 580 -24.59 -0.72 13.75
C HIS A 580 -25.57 -0.64 14.92
N TRP A 581 -25.08 -0.43 16.14
CA TRP A 581 -25.91 -0.27 17.34
C TRP A 581 -25.58 1.03 18.06
N TYR A 582 -26.53 1.58 18.81
CA TYR A 582 -26.30 2.74 19.67
C TYR A 582 -27.22 2.83 20.90
N VAL A 583 -26.77 3.57 21.91
CA VAL A 583 -27.58 3.98 23.07
C VAL A 583 -27.20 5.41 23.49
N ASP A 584 -28.21 6.24 23.75
CA ASP A 584 -28.05 7.62 24.20
C ASP A 584 -28.08 7.69 25.74
N VAL A 585 -26.96 8.07 26.36
CA VAL A 585 -26.78 8.16 27.82
C VAL A 585 -26.53 9.60 28.25
N ALA A 586 -26.94 10.00 29.46
CA ALA A 586 -26.64 11.33 29.97
C ALA A 586 -25.16 11.44 30.37
N LEU A 587 -24.47 12.55 30.03
CA LEU A 587 -23.05 12.74 30.35
C LEU A 587 -22.69 12.52 31.85
N PRO A 588 -23.52 12.93 32.84
CA PRO A 588 -23.24 12.65 34.24
C PRO A 588 -23.19 11.15 34.63
N HIS A 589 -23.75 10.25 33.82
CA HIS A 589 -23.58 8.80 34.01
C HIS A 589 -22.29 8.29 33.35
N LEU A 590 -21.88 8.88 32.23
CA LEU A 590 -20.65 8.53 31.53
C LEU A 590 -19.40 8.92 32.34
N VAL A 591 -19.42 10.10 32.99
CA VAL A 591 -18.39 10.55 33.95
C VAL A 591 -18.29 9.66 35.19
N ARG A 592 -19.35 8.91 35.52
CA ARG A 592 -19.42 7.99 36.67
C ARG A 592 -19.23 6.53 36.29
N ALA A 593 -19.02 6.22 35.01
CA ALA A 593 -18.89 4.85 34.54
C ALA A 593 -17.54 4.26 34.98
N GLU A 594 -17.57 3.06 35.57
CA GLU A 594 -16.35 2.31 35.90
C GLU A 594 -15.63 1.85 34.62
N SER A 595 -16.44 1.46 33.63
CA SER A 595 -16.05 1.22 32.24
C SER A 595 -17.31 1.13 31.39
N ILE A 596 -17.18 1.34 30.07
CA ILE A 596 -18.23 1.07 29.10
C ILE A 596 -17.99 -0.34 28.57
N ILE A 597 -18.92 -1.26 28.85
CA ILE A 597 -18.81 -2.66 28.46
C ILE A 597 -19.93 -2.98 27.49
N VAL A 598 -19.63 -3.51 26.30
CA VAL A 598 -20.64 -4.13 25.41
C VAL A 598 -20.48 -5.65 25.44
N ARG A 599 -21.61 -6.37 25.47
CA ARG A 599 -21.61 -7.84 25.47
C ARG A 599 -22.45 -8.47 24.37
N MET A 600 -22.02 -9.67 23.98
CA MET A 600 -22.81 -10.70 23.31
C MET A 600 -22.42 -12.07 23.92
N MET A 601 -23.15 -13.14 23.60
CA MET A 601 -23.14 -14.35 24.45
C MET A 601 -22.04 -15.40 24.18
N ASN A 602 -21.28 -15.34 23.07
CA ASN A 602 -20.26 -16.38 22.77
C ASN A 602 -18.80 -15.86 22.61
N ASN A 603 -18.54 -14.57 22.84
CA ASN A 603 -17.19 -13.99 22.83
C ASN A 603 -16.96 -13.06 24.04
N CYS A 604 -15.71 -12.72 24.35
CA CYS A 604 -15.37 -11.84 25.47
C CYS A 604 -15.89 -10.41 25.26
N TRP A 605 -16.34 -9.78 26.35
CA TRP A 605 -16.90 -8.43 26.32
C TRP A 605 -15.86 -7.41 25.86
N TYR A 606 -16.28 -6.43 25.05
CA TYR A 606 -15.41 -5.34 24.62
C TYR A 606 -15.56 -4.16 25.58
N ILE A 607 -14.44 -3.61 26.05
CA ILE A 607 -14.41 -2.68 27.19
C ILE A 607 -13.65 -1.42 26.81
N VAL A 608 -14.30 -0.26 26.95
CA VAL A 608 -13.68 1.07 26.85
C VAL A 608 -13.63 1.69 28.25
N ARG A 609 -12.50 2.29 28.63
CA ARG A 609 -12.33 2.93 29.95
C ARG A 609 -12.35 4.46 29.83
N PRO A 610 -13.20 5.16 30.61
CA PRO A 610 -13.05 6.59 30.83
C PRO A 610 -11.93 6.88 31.83
N GLU A 611 -11.18 7.94 31.59
CA GLU A 611 -10.18 8.52 32.49
C GLU A 611 -10.43 10.03 32.58
N ILE A 612 -10.11 10.66 33.72
CA ILE A 612 -10.11 12.12 33.84
C ILE A 612 -8.66 12.59 33.78
N LEU A 613 -8.35 13.50 32.86
CA LEU A 613 -7.03 14.09 32.67
C LEU A 613 -7.10 15.61 32.88
N ASP A 614 -6.11 16.17 33.58
CA ASP A 614 -5.98 17.61 33.80
C ASP A 614 -4.95 18.19 32.83
N ASN A 615 -5.40 18.96 31.83
CA ASN A 615 -4.51 19.61 30.88
C ASN A 615 -3.93 20.90 31.48
N GLU A 616 -2.67 21.25 31.12
CA GLU A 616 -1.91 22.40 31.65
C GLU A 616 -2.60 23.77 31.44
N GLY A 617 -3.64 23.83 30.59
CA GLY A 617 -4.52 24.98 30.38
C GLY A 617 -5.67 25.14 31.40
N ASN A 618 -5.65 24.42 32.53
CA ASN A 618 -6.65 24.51 33.61
C ASN A 618 -8.07 24.05 33.20
N CYS A 619 -8.15 23.06 32.30
CA CYS A 619 -9.40 22.43 31.88
C CYS A 619 -9.26 20.90 31.91
N SER A 620 -10.02 20.26 32.81
CA SER A 620 -10.08 18.80 32.93
C SER A 620 -10.96 18.19 31.83
N VAL A 621 -10.51 17.09 31.24
CA VAL A 621 -11.20 16.36 30.16
C VAL A 621 -11.51 14.92 30.59
N LEU A 622 -12.63 14.39 30.09
CA LEU A 622 -12.96 12.96 30.13
C LEU A 622 -12.39 12.32 28.85
N PHE A 623 -11.34 11.53 29.00
CA PHE A 623 -10.59 10.85 27.95
C PHE A 623 -11.01 9.38 27.85
N PHE A 624 -11.07 8.78 26.65
CA PHE A 624 -11.47 7.38 26.46
C PHE A 624 -10.38 6.48 25.88
N ARG A 625 -10.05 5.40 26.58
CA ARG A 625 -9.15 4.33 26.09
C ARG A 625 -9.93 3.10 25.65
N HIS A 626 -9.69 2.66 24.41
CA HIS A 626 -10.04 1.32 23.94
C HIS A 626 -9.07 0.27 24.54
N PRO A 627 -9.33 -1.05 24.43
CA PRO A 627 -8.43 -2.08 24.93
C PRO A 627 -7.00 -1.91 24.41
N CYS A 628 -6.87 -1.79 23.08
CA CYS A 628 -5.63 -1.52 22.37
C CYS A 628 -5.90 -0.60 21.17
N GLU A 629 -4.90 0.17 20.79
CA GLU A 629 -4.73 0.79 19.47
C GLU A 629 -4.24 -0.26 18.46
N PRO A 630 -4.65 -0.25 17.18
CA PRO A 630 -4.20 -1.22 16.18
C PRO A 630 -2.70 -1.13 15.83
N GLY A 631 -2.15 -2.15 15.15
CA GLY A 631 -0.76 -2.16 14.67
C GLY A 631 0.29 -2.11 15.80
N THR A 632 1.35 -1.31 15.62
CA THR A 632 2.39 -1.06 16.65
C THR A 632 1.95 -0.05 17.72
N GLY A 633 0.81 0.63 17.56
CA GLY A 633 0.34 1.68 18.46
C GLY A 633 0.29 1.27 19.93
N ALA A 634 0.96 2.03 20.79
CA ALA A 634 1.07 1.75 22.23
C ALA A 634 -0.14 2.26 23.04
N GLY A 635 -1.09 2.95 22.41
CA GLY A 635 -2.32 3.39 23.05
C GLY A 635 -3.18 2.22 23.53
N GLY A 636 -3.76 2.35 24.72
CA GLY A 636 -4.76 1.41 25.23
C GLY A 636 -4.81 1.38 26.75
N TRP A 637 -5.87 0.80 27.32
CA TRP A 637 -5.87 0.47 28.75
C TRP A 637 -5.27 -0.90 29.06
N MET A 638 -5.23 -1.82 28.09
CA MET A 638 -4.48 -3.06 28.23
C MET A 638 -2.98 -2.76 28.25
N GLN A 639 -2.24 -3.54 29.02
CA GLN A 639 -0.81 -3.39 29.23
C GLN A 639 -0.17 -4.78 29.15
N PRO A 640 1.06 -4.92 28.60
CA PRO A 640 1.68 -6.24 28.44
C PRO A 640 1.79 -6.96 29.78
N SER A 641 1.48 -8.25 29.80
CA SER A 641 1.52 -9.07 31.02
C SER A 641 2.93 -9.23 31.59
N THR A 642 3.02 -9.66 32.86
CA THR A 642 4.32 -9.92 33.51
C THR A 642 5.13 -11.01 32.80
N GLU A 643 4.48 -11.97 32.13
CA GLU A 643 5.16 -13.00 31.33
C GLU A 643 5.84 -12.35 30.12
N ASN A 644 5.09 -11.62 29.28
CA ASN A 644 5.63 -10.88 28.14
C ASN A 644 6.78 -9.93 28.56
N ARG A 645 6.62 -9.17 29.67
CA ARG A 645 7.66 -8.23 30.15
C ARG A 645 8.95 -8.95 30.56
N ILE A 646 8.85 -10.10 31.22
CA ILE A 646 10.01 -10.90 31.61
C ILE A 646 10.73 -11.46 30.38
N GLU A 647 9.99 -11.78 29.31
CA GLU A 647 10.57 -12.21 28.04
C GLU A 647 11.32 -11.06 27.36
N SER A 648 10.71 -9.88 27.18
CA SER A 648 11.41 -8.68 26.65
C SER A 648 12.72 -8.37 27.39
N ILE A 649 12.70 -8.39 28.74
CA ILE A 649 13.88 -8.13 29.57
C ILE A 649 15.00 -9.18 29.35
N LYS A 650 14.66 -10.45 29.11
CA LYS A 650 15.66 -11.48 28.76
C LYS A 650 16.30 -11.21 27.38
N HIS A 651 15.51 -10.79 26.39
CA HIS A 651 16.02 -10.44 25.06
C HIS A 651 16.87 -9.16 25.07
N GLU A 652 16.58 -8.21 25.96
CA GLU A 652 17.49 -7.06 26.21
C GLU A 652 18.82 -7.52 26.82
N ALA A 653 18.79 -8.31 27.90
CA ALA A 653 19.97 -8.75 28.62
C ALA A 653 20.95 -9.62 27.81
N ALA A 654 20.52 -10.21 26.69
CA ALA A 654 21.34 -11.04 25.81
C ALA A 654 22.17 -10.25 24.76
N SER A 655 22.07 -8.92 24.71
CA SER A 655 22.58 -8.11 23.59
C SER A 655 24.07 -7.70 23.75
N PRO A 656 24.93 -7.80 22.72
CA PRO A 656 26.33 -7.36 22.79
C PRO A 656 26.49 -5.84 22.96
N GLN A 657 27.46 -5.42 23.79
CA GLN A 657 27.74 -4.00 24.07
C GLN A 657 28.57 -3.26 23.00
N LYS A 658 28.94 -3.91 21.89
CA LYS A 658 29.74 -3.26 20.84
C LYS A 658 28.93 -2.14 20.18
N GLN A 659 29.48 -0.93 20.11
CA GLN A 659 28.81 0.22 19.49
C GLN A 659 29.22 0.40 18.03
N PHE A 660 28.28 0.92 17.22
CA PHE A 660 28.47 1.24 15.80
C PHE A 660 27.93 2.64 15.46
N THR A 661 28.53 3.32 14.48
CA THR A 661 28.00 4.59 13.93
C THR A 661 27.18 4.37 12.67
N ARG A 662 26.31 5.34 12.35
CA ARG A 662 25.56 5.39 11.08
C ARG A 662 26.47 5.21 9.86
N GLU A 663 27.60 5.90 9.85
CA GLU A 663 28.58 5.89 8.75
C GLU A 663 29.34 4.56 8.63
N GLU A 664 29.28 3.68 9.63
CA GLU A 664 29.71 2.28 9.53
C GLU A 664 28.60 1.44 8.88
N ILE A 665 27.39 1.52 9.43
CA ILE A 665 26.20 0.78 8.97
C ILE A 665 25.89 1.04 7.48
N GLU A 666 25.98 2.29 7.03
CA GLU A 666 25.71 2.73 5.64
C GLU A 666 26.58 2.05 4.56
N LYS A 667 27.66 1.35 4.94
CA LYS A 667 28.51 0.58 4.02
C LYS A 667 27.92 -0.78 3.64
N HIS A 668 27.08 -1.35 4.52
CA HIS A 668 26.59 -2.73 4.49
C HIS A 668 25.17 -2.79 3.89
N ASN A 669 25.09 -2.45 2.59
CA ASN A 669 23.85 -2.20 1.86
C ASN A 669 23.63 -3.11 0.62
N LYS A 670 24.17 -4.34 0.63
CA LYS A 670 24.17 -5.26 -0.53
C LYS A 670 23.66 -6.65 -0.14
N GLU A 671 23.17 -7.43 -1.10
CA GLU A 671 22.70 -8.81 -0.81
C GLU A 671 23.76 -9.74 -0.18
N ASN A 672 25.04 -9.48 -0.43
CA ASN A 672 26.16 -10.24 0.13
C ASN A 672 26.86 -9.53 1.31
N ASP A 673 26.30 -8.40 1.78
CA ASP A 673 26.84 -7.55 2.84
C ASP A 673 25.73 -6.61 3.33
N CYS A 674 24.81 -7.12 4.15
CA CYS A 674 23.52 -6.51 4.51
C CYS A 674 23.36 -6.34 6.03
N TRP A 675 23.48 -5.12 6.55
CA TRP A 675 23.18 -4.82 7.95
C TRP A 675 21.87 -4.04 8.10
N ILE A 676 21.11 -4.32 9.16
CA ILE A 676 19.86 -3.62 9.49
C ILE A 676 19.86 -3.16 10.96
N VAL A 677 19.07 -2.11 11.26
CA VAL A 677 18.95 -1.53 12.61
C VAL A 677 17.54 -1.71 13.16
N ILE A 678 17.38 -2.53 14.20
CA ILE A 678 16.07 -2.78 14.85
C ILE A 678 16.23 -2.47 16.34
N ASN A 679 15.34 -1.66 16.93
CA ASN A 679 15.39 -1.26 18.34
C ASN A 679 16.77 -0.74 18.81
N GLY A 680 17.44 0.03 17.95
CA GLY A 680 18.79 0.56 18.22
C GLY A 680 19.90 -0.49 18.27
N LYS A 681 19.64 -1.73 17.86
CA LYS A 681 20.61 -2.82 17.72
C LYS A 681 20.94 -3.06 16.24
N VAL A 682 22.19 -3.43 15.95
CA VAL A 682 22.68 -3.71 14.60
C VAL A 682 22.77 -5.21 14.38
N TYR A 683 22.28 -5.68 13.24
CA TYR A 683 22.21 -7.10 12.89
C TYR A 683 22.76 -7.35 11.49
N ASP A 684 23.50 -8.45 11.32
CA ASP A 684 23.92 -8.94 10.01
C ASP A 684 22.82 -9.82 9.41
N ALA A 685 22.02 -9.26 8.51
CA ALA A 685 20.92 -9.95 7.85
C ALA A 685 21.37 -10.72 6.59
N THR A 686 22.66 -10.69 6.23
CA THR A 686 23.18 -11.30 4.99
C THR A 686 22.81 -12.78 4.88
N SER A 687 22.96 -13.54 5.97
CA SER A 687 22.62 -14.97 6.00
C SER A 687 21.11 -15.26 6.10
N VAL A 688 20.27 -14.24 6.32
CA VAL A 688 18.81 -14.34 6.44
C VAL A 688 18.13 -14.14 5.08
N LEU A 689 18.71 -13.32 4.20
CA LEU A 689 18.15 -12.97 2.88
C LEU A 689 17.77 -14.18 2.02
N ASP A 690 18.60 -15.23 2.00
CA ASP A 690 18.39 -16.40 1.13
C ASP A 690 17.26 -17.33 1.61
N TRP A 691 16.72 -17.14 2.83
CA TRP A 691 15.61 -17.96 3.35
C TRP A 691 14.50 -17.16 4.04
N HIS A 692 14.49 -15.82 4.00
CA HIS A 692 13.43 -15.00 4.61
C HIS A 692 12.06 -15.26 3.95
N PRO A 693 10.96 -15.44 4.71
CA PRO A 693 9.65 -15.77 4.14
C PRO A 693 9.07 -14.72 3.18
N GLY A 694 9.42 -13.44 3.37
CA GLY A 694 9.03 -12.33 2.49
C GLY A 694 9.99 -12.09 1.30
N GLY A 695 10.98 -12.97 1.11
CA GLY A 695 12.05 -12.78 0.14
C GLY A 695 13.04 -11.68 0.55
N LYS A 696 13.91 -11.28 -0.38
CA LYS A 696 15.01 -10.33 -0.11
C LYS A 696 14.54 -8.88 0.01
N ALA A 697 13.54 -8.46 -0.78
CA ALA A 697 13.18 -7.05 -0.94
C ALA A 697 12.78 -6.33 0.37
N PRO A 698 12.01 -6.92 1.30
CA PRO A 698 11.67 -6.26 2.57
C PRO A 698 12.90 -5.94 3.44
N ILE A 699 13.87 -6.86 3.52
CA ILE A 699 15.14 -6.63 4.23
C ILE A 699 16.02 -5.64 3.46
N MET A 700 16.16 -5.81 2.14
CA MET A 700 17.00 -4.95 1.31
C MET A 700 16.54 -3.49 1.26
N THR A 701 15.25 -3.22 1.49
CA THR A 701 14.71 -1.87 1.67
C THR A 701 15.29 -1.15 2.89
N HIS A 702 15.82 -1.90 3.86
CA HIS A 702 16.42 -1.41 5.10
C HIS A 702 17.95 -1.61 5.19
N ALA A 703 18.56 -2.22 4.17
CA ALA A 703 19.98 -2.55 4.17
C ALA A 703 20.87 -1.30 4.25
N GLY A 704 21.75 -1.26 5.25
CA GLY A 704 22.63 -0.13 5.57
C GLY A 704 21.89 1.11 6.11
N ARG A 705 20.64 1.00 6.55
CA ARG A 705 19.84 2.15 7.01
C ARG A 705 19.63 2.15 8.52
N ALA A 706 19.85 3.32 9.12
CA ALA A 706 19.47 3.64 10.49
C ALA A 706 18.18 4.51 10.45
N HIS A 707 17.03 3.86 10.32
CA HIS A 707 15.72 4.50 10.11
C HIS A 707 14.68 3.95 11.12
N PRO A 708 13.65 4.72 11.53
CA PRO A 708 12.59 4.21 12.40
C PRO A 708 11.82 3.02 11.78
N ASP A 709 11.37 3.14 10.52
CA ASP A 709 10.61 2.11 9.79
C ASP A 709 11.18 0.68 9.93
N THR A 710 12.50 0.54 9.97
CA THR A 710 13.17 -0.77 10.09
C THR A 710 12.74 -1.52 11.36
N THR A 711 12.41 -0.79 12.44
CA THR A 711 11.91 -1.37 13.68
C THR A 711 10.41 -1.65 13.60
N ASP A 712 9.61 -0.72 13.07
CA ASP A 712 8.15 -0.88 12.93
C ASP A 712 7.78 -2.02 11.95
N ASP A 713 8.46 -2.12 10.81
CA ASP A 713 8.33 -3.24 9.86
C ASP A 713 8.76 -4.57 10.50
N PHE A 714 9.75 -4.56 11.41
CA PHE A 714 10.15 -5.78 12.10
C PHE A 714 9.08 -6.22 13.12
N GLU A 715 8.74 -5.36 14.08
CA GLU A 715 7.85 -5.70 15.20
C GLU A 715 6.41 -6.04 14.77
N SER A 716 5.95 -5.47 13.65
CA SER A 716 4.61 -5.77 13.12
C SER A 716 4.51 -7.13 12.43
N ILE A 717 5.60 -7.67 11.87
CA ILE A 717 5.60 -8.94 11.13
C ILE A 717 6.04 -10.13 12.00
N HIS A 718 7.05 -9.95 12.86
CA HIS A 718 7.91 -11.07 13.30
C HIS A 718 7.51 -11.69 14.65
N ASP A 719 7.71 -13.01 14.77
CA ASP A 719 7.39 -13.83 15.94
C ASP A 719 8.63 -14.17 16.79
N ASP A 720 8.43 -14.93 17.87
CA ASP A 720 9.49 -15.30 18.82
C ASP A 720 10.62 -16.14 18.17
N TYR A 721 10.32 -16.89 17.09
CA TYR A 721 11.35 -17.60 16.31
C TYR A 721 12.17 -16.64 15.44
N ALA A 722 11.52 -15.66 14.83
CA ALA A 722 12.23 -14.60 14.12
C ALA A 722 13.06 -13.73 15.08
N GLU A 723 12.61 -13.46 16.31
CA GLU A 723 13.42 -12.81 17.36
C GLU A 723 14.59 -13.67 17.84
N GLN A 724 14.40 -15.00 17.96
CA GLN A 724 15.50 -15.93 18.22
C GLN A 724 16.55 -15.86 17.10
N LYS A 725 16.14 -15.94 15.83
CA LYS A 725 17.03 -15.82 14.66
C LYS A 725 17.68 -14.44 14.57
N LEU A 726 16.97 -13.37 14.93
CA LEU A 726 17.54 -12.03 15.02
C LEU A 726 18.63 -11.97 16.11
N SER A 727 18.44 -12.65 17.25
CA SER A 727 19.46 -12.75 18.31
C SER A 727 20.69 -13.59 17.94
N GLU A 728 20.59 -14.48 16.94
CA GLU A 728 21.77 -15.16 16.36
C GLU A 728 22.59 -14.21 15.45
N CYS A 729 21.95 -13.19 14.89
CA CYS A 729 22.53 -12.27 13.90
C CYS A 729 23.06 -10.95 14.51
N VAL A 730 23.03 -10.80 15.84
CA VAL A 730 23.29 -9.51 16.51
C VAL A 730 24.77 -9.15 16.56
N LEU A 731 25.11 -7.96 16.05
CA LEU A 731 26.47 -7.42 16.06
C LEU A 731 26.72 -6.51 17.27
N GLY A 732 25.69 -5.79 17.74
CA GLY A 732 25.75 -4.87 18.88
C GLY A 732 24.68 -3.77 18.84
N VAL A 733 25.01 -2.58 19.31
CA VAL A 733 24.11 -1.41 19.43
C VAL A 733 24.59 -0.21 18.61
N VAL A 734 23.68 0.70 18.25
CA VAL A 734 24.04 1.97 17.62
C VAL A 734 24.44 3.01 18.68
N THR A 735 25.35 3.91 18.33
CA THR A 735 25.75 5.06 19.18
C THR A 735 24.58 5.99 19.51
N GLU A 736 24.63 6.68 20.66
CA GLU A 736 23.59 7.64 21.08
C GLU A 736 23.29 8.72 20.03
N LYS A 737 24.32 9.19 19.31
CA LYS A 737 24.19 10.13 18.18
C LYS A 737 23.29 9.56 17.07
N THR A 738 23.40 8.26 16.80
CA THR A 738 22.58 7.54 15.81
C THR A 738 21.15 7.33 16.32
N ILE A 739 20.96 7.07 17.63
CA ILE A 739 19.61 7.05 18.26
C ILE A 739 18.93 8.42 18.13
N GLY A 740 19.66 9.51 18.40
CA GLY A 740 19.16 10.87 18.24
C GLY A 740 18.78 11.21 16.79
N PHE A 741 19.53 10.71 15.81
CA PHE A 741 19.21 10.84 14.38
C PHE A 741 17.92 10.09 14.02
N ILE A 742 17.78 8.82 14.42
CA ILE A 742 16.57 8.00 14.19
C ILE A 742 15.33 8.67 14.79
N LYS A 743 15.44 9.16 16.04
CA LYS A 743 14.34 9.88 16.70
C LYS A 743 13.96 11.17 15.97
N LYS A 744 14.94 11.96 15.54
CA LYS A 744 14.68 13.18 14.76
C LYS A 744 14.00 12.86 13.42
N GLN A 745 14.41 11.80 12.72
CA GLN A 745 13.72 11.35 11.50
C GLN A 745 12.26 10.98 11.78
N ALA A 746 11.98 10.21 12.84
CA ALA A 746 10.61 9.87 13.23
C ALA A 746 9.76 11.11 13.55
N GLU A 747 10.31 12.05 14.32
CA GLU A 747 9.63 13.31 14.64
C GLU A 747 9.38 14.18 13.40
N ASP A 748 10.37 14.33 12.52
CA ASP A 748 10.26 15.20 11.35
C ASP A 748 9.34 14.58 10.28
N ALA A 749 9.39 13.26 10.07
CA ALA A 749 8.42 12.54 9.23
C ALA A 749 6.99 12.62 9.79
N ALA A 750 6.81 12.57 11.12
CA ALA A 750 5.51 12.77 11.76
C ALA A 750 4.99 14.22 11.55
N LYS A 751 5.87 15.23 11.62
CA LYS A 751 5.54 16.63 11.31
C LYS A 751 5.19 16.82 9.83
N GLU A 752 5.96 16.27 8.90
CA GLU A 752 5.65 16.32 7.46
C GLU A 752 4.32 15.62 7.16
N LYS A 753 4.05 14.45 7.76
CA LYS A 753 2.77 13.74 7.61
C LYS A 753 1.59 14.56 8.13
N ALA A 754 1.72 15.22 9.29
CA ALA A 754 0.69 16.08 9.87
C ALA A 754 0.51 17.43 9.12
N ASN A 755 1.54 17.93 8.45
CA ASN A 755 1.46 19.13 7.61
C ASN A 755 0.88 18.81 6.22
N SER A 756 1.22 17.65 5.64
CA SER A 756 0.76 17.24 4.30
C SER A 756 -0.77 17.09 4.20
N SER A 757 -1.45 16.79 5.31
CA SER A 757 -2.91 16.74 5.40
C SER A 757 -3.58 18.12 5.49
N ASN A 758 -2.80 19.21 5.52
CA ASN A 758 -3.27 20.60 5.51
C ASN A 758 -2.88 21.39 4.24
N GLU A 759 -2.07 20.83 3.32
CA GLU A 759 -1.66 21.54 2.10
C GLU A 759 -2.71 21.49 0.98
N ASN A 760 -2.64 22.44 0.04
CA ASN A 760 -3.71 22.67 -0.93
C ASN A 760 -3.84 21.56 -1.99
N LEU A 761 -5.07 21.10 -2.21
CA LEU A 761 -5.52 20.14 -3.23
C LEU A 761 -5.40 20.63 -4.70
N GLN A 762 -4.44 21.50 -5.03
CA GLN A 762 -4.27 22.12 -6.36
C GLN A 762 -3.03 21.67 -7.13
N THR A 763 -2.17 20.83 -6.54
CA THR A 763 -0.99 20.25 -7.19
C THR A 763 -1.05 18.73 -7.17
N ILE A 764 -0.66 18.10 -8.28
CA ILE A 764 -0.63 16.63 -8.44
C ILE A 764 0.49 15.95 -7.65
N PHE A 765 1.64 16.59 -7.48
CA PHE A 765 2.81 15.95 -6.92
C PHE A 765 2.92 16.18 -5.41
N ASN A 766 2.59 15.12 -4.67
CA ASN A 766 3.02 14.91 -3.30
C ASN A 766 4.34 14.11 -3.33
N ARG A 767 5.34 14.51 -2.53
CA ARG A 767 6.65 13.84 -2.42
C ARG A 767 6.57 12.34 -2.14
N HIS A 768 5.47 11.88 -1.54
CA HIS A 768 5.27 10.52 -1.03
C HIS A 768 4.21 9.70 -1.80
N GLN A 769 3.66 10.24 -2.90
CA GLN A 769 2.64 9.52 -3.71
C GLN A 769 2.97 9.50 -5.20
N TRP A 770 2.93 8.31 -5.78
CA TRP A 770 3.01 8.07 -7.22
C TRP A 770 1.68 8.36 -7.89
N ASN A 771 1.73 9.17 -8.96
CA ASN A 771 0.58 9.62 -9.74
C ASN A 771 0.78 9.28 -11.22
N VAL A 772 -0.23 8.66 -11.82
CA VAL A 772 -0.25 8.31 -13.25
C VAL A 772 -0.23 9.55 -14.14
N VAL A 773 0.57 9.50 -15.20
CA VAL A 773 0.49 10.40 -16.36
C VAL A 773 0.42 9.56 -17.64
N ARG A 774 -0.24 10.11 -18.68
CA ARG A 774 -0.45 9.41 -19.96
C ARG A 774 0.53 9.89 -21.02
N PHE A 775 1.20 8.97 -21.70
CA PHE A 775 2.04 9.28 -22.84
C PHE A 775 1.19 9.74 -24.04
N ARG A 776 1.51 10.90 -24.60
CA ARG A 776 0.79 11.48 -25.77
C ARG A 776 1.46 11.07 -27.07
N GLU A 777 2.73 11.42 -27.22
CA GLU A 777 3.50 11.27 -28.45
C GLU A 777 5.00 11.41 -28.18
N LYS A 778 5.82 10.95 -29.12
CA LYS A 778 7.27 11.19 -29.14
C LYS A 778 7.72 11.74 -30.48
N GLU A 779 8.61 12.73 -30.43
CA GLU A 779 9.26 13.37 -31.57
C GLU A 779 10.75 12.96 -31.58
N GLN A 780 11.30 12.69 -32.77
CA GLN A 780 12.70 12.32 -32.91
C GLN A 780 13.58 13.56 -33.10
N LEU A 781 14.61 13.71 -32.25
CA LEU A 781 15.57 14.81 -32.30
C LEU A 781 16.95 14.38 -32.85
N SER A 782 17.36 13.13 -32.58
CA SER A 782 18.55 12.51 -33.18
C SER A 782 18.34 11.01 -33.38
N GLU A 783 19.36 10.24 -33.78
CA GLU A 783 19.27 8.77 -33.91
C GLU A 783 18.79 8.10 -32.61
N ASP A 784 19.32 8.53 -31.47
CA ASP A 784 19.02 7.96 -30.15
C ASP A 784 18.14 8.87 -29.25
N THR A 785 18.00 10.15 -29.55
CA THR A 785 17.34 11.11 -28.69
C THR A 785 15.94 11.49 -29.18
N ARG A 786 14.97 11.47 -28.25
CA ARG A 786 13.57 11.77 -28.50
C ARG A 786 13.01 12.72 -27.44
N ARG A 787 12.07 13.58 -27.85
CA ARG A 787 11.21 14.39 -26.98
C ARG A 787 9.93 13.60 -26.75
N TYR A 788 9.53 13.43 -25.49
CA TYR A 788 8.36 12.65 -25.07
C TYR A 788 7.39 13.58 -24.33
N THR A 789 6.14 13.69 -24.81
CA THR A 789 5.12 14.53 -24.17
C THR A 789 4.14 13.67 -23.38
N PHE A 790 3.87 14.08 -22.14
CA PHE A 790 2.96 13.41 -21.21
C PHE A 790 1.81 14.33 -20.80
N VAL A 791 0.62 13.76 -20.61
CA VAL A 791 -0.61 14.45 -20.19
C VAL A 791 -0.85 14.21 -18.71
N LEU A 792 -1.11 15.31 -17.99
CA LEU A 792 -1.42 15.29 -16.57
C LEU A 792 -2.87 14.86 -16.30
N PRO A 793 -3.19 14.34 -15.09
CA PRO A 793 -4.56 14.06 -14.68
C PRO A 793 -5.51 15.25 -14.86
N ALA A 794 -6.69 15.00 -15.43
CA ALA A 794 -7.61 16.03 -15.94
C ALA A 794 -8.20 17.01 -14.89
N TYR A 795 -7.90 16.83 -13.60
CA TYR A 795 -8.24 17.77 -12.53
C TYR A 795 -7.19 18.87 -12.31
N THR A 796 -6.01 18.77 -12.92
CA THR A 796 -4.98 19.83 -12.91
C THR A 796 -4.62 20.27 -14.32
N LYS A 797 -3.92 21.42 -14.39
CA LYS A 797 -3.02 21.76 -15.49
C LYS A 797 -1.59 22.05 -15.05
N LYS A 798 -1.39 22.23 -13.74
CA LYS A 798 -0.12 22.65 -13.16
C LYS A 798 0.79 21.46 -12.93
N LEU A 799 2.07 21.62 -13.28
CA LEU A 799 3.11 20.65 -12.98
C LEU A 799 3.61 20.80 -11.54
N GLY A 800 3.65 22.04 -11.01
CA GLY A 800 4.05 22.29 -9.62
C GLY A 800 5.54 22.02 -9.31
N LEU A 801 6.39 22.04 -10.34
CA LEU A 801 7.84 21.79 -10.23
C LEU A 801 8.62 23.11 -10.20
N GLY A 802 9.56 23.25 -9.24
CA GLY A 802 10.47 24.39 -9.20
C GLY A 802 11.57 24.32 -10.27
N THR A 803 12.10 25.46 -10.71
CA THR A 803 13.31 25.47 -11.57
C THR A 803 14.49 24.87 -10.81
N CYS A 804 15.30 24.05 -11.49
CA CYS A 804 16.35 23.15 -10.97
C CYS A 804 15.85 21.88 -10.25
N GLN A 805 14.54 21.73 -10.00
CA GLN A 805 13.98 20.50 -9.44
C GLN A 805 13.62 19.51 -10.56
N HIS A 806 13.57 18.22 -10.22
CA HIS A 806 13.29 17.12 -11.14
C HIS A 806 12.08 16.28 -10.69
N LEU A 807 11.55 15.49 -11.63
CA LEU A 807 10.54 14.46 -11.36
C LEU A 807 11.21 13.10 -11.26
N GLN A 808 10.56 12.16 -10.59
CA GLN A 808 10.89 10.74 -10.66
C GLN A 808 9.84 10.06 -11.53
N LEU A 809 10.27 9.30 -12.55
CA LEU A 809 9.40 8.41 -13.32
C LEU A 809 9.58 6.98 -12.83
N GLY A 810 8.46 6.26 -12.68
CA GLY A 810 8.40 4.85 -12.28
C GLY A 810 7.69 4.00 -13.34
N PHE A 811 8.10 2.74 -13.46
CA PHE A 811 7.41 1.73 -14.25
C PHE A 811 7.43 0.39 -13.52
N HIS A 812 6.35 -0.39 -13.59
CA HIS A 812 6.15 -1.55 -12.74
C HIS A 812 6.84 -2.80 -13.29
N PHE A 813 7.64 -3.44 -12.44
CA PHE A 813 8.23 -4.76 -12.64
C PHE A 813 7.71 -5.71 -11.55
N SER A 814 7.88 -7.02 -11.73
CA SER A 814 7.27 -8.03 -10.85
C SER A 814 7.78 -8.02 -9.40
N ASP A 815 8.91 -7.37 -9.14
CA ASP A 815 9.49 -7.21 -7.80
C ASP A 815 9.38 -5.78 -7.22
N ARG A 816 9.38 -4.76 -8.08
CA ARG A 816 9.43 -3.34 -7.68
C ARG A 816 9.02 -2.36 -8.79
N LEU A 817 8.76 -1.12 -8.41
CA LEU A 817 8.72 0.03 -9.30
C LEU A 817 10.16 0.41 -9.68
N VAL A 818 10.51 0.36 -10.97
CA VAL A 818 11.82 0.79 -11.47
C VAL A 818 11.79 2.31 -11.66
N VAL A 819 12.44 3.04 -10.75
CA VAL A 819 12.41 4.51 -10.68
C VAL A 819 13.66 5.15 -11.28
N ARG A 820 13.52 6.21 -12.09
CA ARG A 820 14.63 7.06 -12.58
C ARG A 820 14.26 8.55 -12.55
N PRO A 821 15.17 9.46 -12.16
CA PRO A 821 14.93 10.90 -12.18
C PRO A 821 15.03 11.49 -13.59
N TYR A 822 14.18 12.49 -13.89
CA TYR A 822 14.18 13.26 -15.13
C TYR A 822 13.77 14.72 -14.87
N THR A 823 14.49 15.68 -15.46
CA THR A 823 14.07 17.08 -15.46
C THR A 823 13.27 17.39 -16.72
N PRO A 824 12.01 17.88 -16.61
CA PRO A 824 11.23 18.34 -17.75
C PRO A 824 11.83 19.56 -18.45
N THR A 825 11.75 19.57 -19.77
CA THR A 825 12.18 20.68 -20.63
C THR A 825 11.05 21.67 -20.93
N ARG A 826 9.80 21.29 -20.63
CA ARG A 826 8.59 22.13 -20.62
C ARG A 826 7.60 21.53 -19.61
N PRO A 827 6.80 22.33 -18.88
CA PRO A 827 6.88 23.79 -18.73
C PRO A 827 8.11 24.25 -17.93
N VAL A 828 8.67 25.39 -18.34
CA VAL A 828 9.65 26.19 -17.58
C VAL A 828 8.97 27.41 -16.93
N PHE A 829 7.83 27.84 -17.46
CA PHE A 829 7.05 28.98 -16.96
C PHE A 829 5.56 28.63 -16.79
N GLU A 830 4.86 29.30 -15.87
CA GLU A 830 3.42 29.07 -15.61
C GLU A 830 2.52 29.30 -16.84
N LYS A 831 2.96 30.13 -17.80
CA LYS A 831 2.25 30.36 -19.08
C LYS A 831 2.31 29.16 -20.04
N GLU A 832 3.21 28.21 -19.79
CA GLU A 832 3.39 26.98 -20.57
C GLU A 832 2.63 25.79 -19.94
N GLU A 833 1.95 25.97 -18.79
CA GLU A 833 1.16 24.94 -18.09
C GLU A 833 -0.19 24.68 -18.80
N ASP A 834 -0.13 24.00 -19.94
CA ASP A 834 -1.30 23.62 -20.75
C ASP A 834 -2.07 22.39 -20.21
N GLY A 835 -1.44 21.63 -19.31
CA GLY A 835 -1.85 20.32 -18.83
C GLY A 835 -0.94 19.17 -19.29
N THR A 836 0.19 19.47 -19.93
CA THR A 836 1.19 18.50 -20.38
C THR A 836 2.61 18.92 -20.03
N PHE A 837 3.55 17.98 -20.05
CA PHE A 837 4.99 18.24 -19.86
C PHE A 837 5.83 17.42 -20.84
N ASP A 838 7.03 17.92 -21.16
CA ASP A 838 7.95 17.27 -22.09
C ASP A 838 9.24 16.83 -21.40
N LEU A 839 9.69 15.61 -21.71
CA LEU A 839 11.01 15.10 -21.36
C LEU A 839 11.85 14.92 -22.64
N VAL A 840 13.09 15.40 -22.67
CA VAL A 840 14.06 15.02 -23.70
C VAL A 840 14.95 13.92 -23.16
N VAL A 841 14.89 12.72 -23.75
CA VAL A 841 15.54 11.52 -23.22
C VAL A 841 16.33 10.79 -24.31
N LYS A 842 17.55 10.37 -23.93
CA LYS A 842 18.46 9.58 -24.76
C LYS A 842 18.19 8.08 -24.58
N THR A 843 18.04 7.38 -25.70
CA THR A 843 17.68 5.95 -25.77
C THR A 843 18.95 5.10 -25.84
N TYR A 844 19.23 4.33 -24.79
CA TYR A 844 20.38 3.43 -24.79
C TYR A 844 19.92 2.07 -25.32
N ALA A 845 19.92 1.87 -26.64
CA ALA A 845 19.46 0.65 -27.27
C ALA A 845 20.24 -0.61 -26.79
N PRO A 846 19.61 -1.80 -26.76
CA PRO A 846 20.32 -3.07 -26.58
C PRO A 846 21.17 -3.42 -27.82
N ASP A 847 22.24 -4.17 -27.61
CA ASP A 847 23.07 -4.75 -28.68
C ASP A 847 23.57 -6.15 -28.26
N GLN A 848 24.27 -6.87 -29.16
CA GLN A 848 24.73 -8.25 -28.91
C GLN A 848 25.65 -8.40 -27.68
N SER A 849 26.20 -7.32 -27.13
CA SER A 849 27.07 -7.31 -25.95
C SER A 849 26.38 -6.87 -24.64
N GLN A 850 25.25 -6.17 -24.72
CA GLN A 850 24.60 -5.52 -23.57
C GLN A 850 23.07 -5.32 -23.69
N PRO A 851 22.31 -5.41 -22.58
CA PRO A 851 20.84 -5.28 -22.54
C PRO A 851 20.27 -3.85 -22.69
N GLY A 852 21.09 -2.85 -23.03
CA GLY A 852 20.66 -1.45 -23.14
C GLY A 852 20.26 -0.79 -21.80
N GLY A 853 19.57 0.36 -21.89
CA GLY A 853 19.07 1.14 -20.75
C GLY A 853 17.59 0.87 -20.47
N THR A 854 17.24 0.64 -19.21
CA THR A 854 15.91 0.10 -18.83
C THR A 854 14.79 1.09 -19.12
N MET A 855 14.71 2.18 -18.35
CA MET A 855 13.65 3.19 -18.50
C MET A 855 13.66 3.87 -19.87
N SER A 856 14.83 4.09 -20.50
CA SER A 856 14.86 4.73 -21.82
C SER A 856 14.40 3.81 -22.97
N ASN A 857 14.48 2.48 -22.84
CA ASN A 857 13.79 1.57 -23.76
C ASN A 857 12.29 1.41 -23.44
N ILE A 858 11.87 1.52 -22.18
CA ILE A 858 10.42 1.59 -21.84
C ILE A 858 9.81 2.80 -22.54
N LEU A 859 10.35 4.00 -22.28
CA LEU A 859 9.92 5.25 -22.89
C LEU A 859 9.87 5.16 -24.43
N ASP A 860 10.90 4.59 -25.06
CA ASP A 860 10.92 4.41 -26.51
C ASP A 860 9.98 3.31 -27.03
N CYS A 861 9.53 2.37 -26.21
CA CYS A 861 8.49 1.41 -26.57
C CYS A 861 7.06 1.90 -26.31
N LEU A 862 6.85 2.98 -25.54
CA LEU A 862 5.51 3.46 -25.20
C LEU A 862 4.67 3.80 -26.45
N ARG A 863 3.41 3.39 -26.40
CA ARG A 863 2.36 3.61 -27.42
C ARG A 863 1.39 4.68 -26.92
N PRO A 864 0.89 5.59 -27.78
CA PRO A 864 0.00 6.69 -27.36
C PRO A 864 -1.18 6.22 -26.50
N GLY A 865 -1.36 6.85 -25.33
CA GLY A 865 -2.34 6.47 -24.33
C GLY A 865 -1.80 5.62 -23.18
N GLU A 866 -0.61 5.02 -23.31
CA GLU A 866 0.02 4.23 -22.23
C GLU A 866 0.44 5.08 -21.02
N GLU A 867 0.51 4.43 -19.86
CA GLU A 867 0.60 5.08 -18.56
C GLU A 867 1.97 4.82 -17.89
N VAL A 868 2.51 5.86 -17.25
CA VAL A 868 3.70 5.77 -16.38
C VAL A 868 3.45 6.47 -15.06
N GLU A 869 4.12 6.03 -14.00
CA GLU A 869 4.01 6.63 -12.68
C GLU A 869 4.98 7.81 -12.53
N VAL A 870 4.54 8.88 -11.85
CA VAL A 870 5.35 10.08 -11.58
C VAL A 870 5.24 10.53 -10.14
N LYS A 871 6.37 10.90 -9.52
CA LYS A 871 6.47 11.48 -8.18
C LYS A 871 7.39 12.70 -8.18
N GLY A 872 7.20 13.61 -7.23
CA GLY A 872 8.01 14.82 -7.07
C GLY A 872 7.37 15.81 -6.09
N PRO A 873 7.82 17.09 -6.08
CA PRO A 873 9.05 17.58 -6.69
C PRO A 873 10.29 17.08 -5.92
N SER A 874 11.33 16.68 -6.65
CA SER A 874 12.59 16.14 -6.09
C SER A 874 13.79 17.04 -6.44
N GLY A 875 14.88 16.92 -5.67
CA GLY A 875 16.05 17.79 -5.74
C GLY A 875 15.98 18.98 -4.77
N GLU A 876 17.11 19.28 -4.13
CA GLU A 876 17.24 20.30 -3.06
C GLU A 876 17.46 21.71 -3.61
N ILE A 877 17.99 21.84 -4.84
CA ILE A 877 18.23 23.13 -5.50
C ILE A 877 16.95 23.65 -6.14
N ARG A 878 16.56 24.88 -5.79
CA ARG A 878 15.49 25.63 -6.46
C ARG A 878 15.95 27.03 -6.85
N TYR A 879 15.89 27.36 -8.14
CA TYR A 879 16.11 28.73 -8.62
C TYR A 879 14.84 29.57 -8.49
N ILE A 880 14.97 30.75 -7.88
CA ILE A 880 13.87 31.67 -7.58
C ILE A 880 13.81 32.83 -8.60
N GLY A 881 14.91 33.11 -9.31
CA GLY A 881 15.07 34.23 -10.24
C GLY A 881 16.03 35.30 -9.71
N GLN A 882 16.63 36.09 -10.60
CA GLN A 882 17.55 37.19 -10.26
C GLN A 882 18.72 36.75 -9.37
N GLY A 883 19.44 35.70 -9.77
CA GLY A 883 20.58 35.16 -9.03
C GLY A 883 20.24 34.44 -7.71
N LYS A 884 18.96 34.37 -7.31
CA LYS A 884 18.52 33.81 -6.02
C LYS A 884 18.26 32.32 -6.13
N PHE A 885 18.93 31.56 -5.27
CA PHE A 885 18.74 30.11 -5.12
C PHE A 885 18.30 29.78 -3.69
N MET A 886 17.45 28.77 -3.55
CA MET A 886 17.26 28.03 -2.30
C MET A 886 17.96 26.68 -2.45
N ILE A 887 18.79 26.30 -1.49
CA ILE A 887 19.48 25.00 -1.43
C ILE A 887 19.51 24.57 0.05
N ASP A 888 19.02 23.37 0.37
CA ASP A 888 18.77 22.88 1.74
C ASP A 888 17.98 23.90 2.61
N ASP A 889 16.97 24.54 2.02
CA ASP A 889 16.20 25.65 2.61
C ASP A 889 17.02 26.88 3.07
N LYS A 890 18.30 26.96 2.70
CA LYS A 890 19.16 28.15 2.86
C LYS A 890 19.06 29.02 1.60
N GLY A 891 18.97 30.34 1.77
CA GLY A 891 18.98 31.30 0.67
C GLY A 891 20.40 31.70 0.26
N TYR A 892 20.70 31.58 -1.04
CA TYR A 892 21.96 32.01 -1.66
C TYR A 892 21.69 33.05 -2.76
N HIS A 893 22.71 33.85 -3.09
CA HIS A 893 22.66 34.85 -4.16
C HIS A 893 23.98 34.83 -4.96
N PHE A 894 23.89 34.54 -6.26
CA PHE A 894 25.04 34.41 -7.16
C PHE A 894 24.80 35.25 -8.43
N HIS A 895 25.79 36.05 -8.83
CA HIS A 895 25.73 36.87 -10.05
C HIS A 895 26.17 36.10 -11.30
N ASN A 896 27.00 35.06 -11.12
CA ASN A 896 27.58 34.29 -12.20
C ASN A 896 27.42 32.79 -11.91
N VAL A 897 27.05 32.00 -12.92
CA VAL A 897 26.78 30.57 -12.80
C VAL A 897 27.56 29.79 -13.86
N SER A 898 28.41 28.88 -13.41
CA SER A 898 29.10 27.89 -14.24
C SER A 898 28.32 26.58 -14.22
N LEU A 899 27.96 26.05 -15.39
CA LEU A 899 27.29 24.76 -15.53
C LEU A 899 28.24 23.76 -16.19
N VAL A 900 28.57 22.64 -15.54
CA VAL A 900 29.40 21.57 -16.13
C VAL A 900 28.54 20.33 -16.33
N LEU A 901 28.14 20.11 -17.58
CA LEU A 901 27.02 19.26 -17.95
C LEU A 901 27.49 18.15 -18.91
N GLY A 902 27.30 16.89 -18.52
CA GLY A 902 27.72 15.71 -19.29
C GLY A 902 26.53 14.95 -19.87
N GLY A 903 26.43 14.86 -21.21
CA GLY A 903 25.35 14.15 -21.90
C GLY A 903 23.96 14.62 -21.45
N SER A 904 23.13 13.69 -20.96
CA SER A 904 21.77 13.98 -20.47
C SER A 904 21.71 14.93 -19.26
N GLY A 905 22.83 15.23 -18.61
CA GLY A 905 22.90 16.29 -17.58
C GLY A 905 22.59 17.70 -18.10
N ILE A 906 22.47 17.88 -19.42
CA ILE A 906 22.06 19.15 -20.03
C ILE A 906 20.61 19.54 -19.75
N THR A 907 19.68 18.62 -19.43
CA THR A 907 18.26 18.96 -19.23
C THR A 907 17.96 19.82 -17.99
N PRO A 908 18.50 19.57 -16.78
CA PRO A 908 18.38 20.52 -15.66
C PRO A 908 19.08 21.85 -15.92
N GLY A 909 20.22 21.82 -16.62
CA GLY A 909 20.90 23.04 -17.07
C GLY A 909 20.03 23.87 -18.01
N TYR A 910 19.41 23.23 -19.01
CA TYR A 910 18.49 23.88 -19.95
C TYR A 910 17.30 24.52 -19.25
N GLN A 911 16.72 23.87 -18.24
CA GLN A 911 15.61 24.46 -17.46
C GLN A 911 16.04 25.76 -16.76
N LEU A 912 17.25 25.81 -16.20
CA LEU A 912 17.82 27.02 -15.57
C LEU A 912 18.18 28.11 -16.60
N ILE A 913 18.86 27.75 -17.69
CA ILE A 913 19.23 28.65 -18.80
C ILE A 913 17.97 29.30 -19.39
N SER A 914 16.99 28.47 -19.75
CA SER A 914 15.68 28.91 -20.26
C SER A 914 14.91 29.75 -19.25
N ARG A 915 15.09 29.56 -17.94
CA ARG A 915 14.40 30.36 -16.91
C ARG A 915 14.99 31.77 -16.79
N ILE A 916 16.31 31.89 -16.92
CA ILE A 916 17.05 33.16 -16.84
C ILE A 916 16.81 33.98 -18.11
N LEU A 917 17.19 33.46 -19.29
CA LEU A 917 17.22 34.25 -20.53
C LEU A 917 15.81 34.66 -20.99
N ARG A 918 14.86 33.70 -21.04
CA ARG A 918 13.48 33.94 -21.51
C ARG A 918 12.58 34.64 -20.49
N ALA A 919 13.08 35.07 -19.32
CA ALA A 919 12.28 35.73 -18.29
C ALA A 919 11.54 36.97 -18.83
N LYS A 920 12.23 37.74 -19.66
CA LYS A 920 11.76 38.97 -20.32
C LYS A 920 10.62 38.71 -21.30
N ASP A 921 10.73 37.69 -22.14
CA ASP A 921 9.68 37.28 -23.10
C ASP A 921 8.39 36.85 -22.40
N GLN A 922 8.54 36.27 -21.21
CA GLN A 922 7.44 35.87 -20.35
C GLN A 922 6.85 37.03 -19.55
N GLY A 923 7.33 38.27 -19.75
CA GLY A 923 6.83 39.48 -19.09
C GLY A 923 7.22 39.58 -17.62
N MET A 924 8.31 38.92 -17.22
CA MET A 924 8.92 39.07 -15.91
C MET A 924 10.00 40.16 -15.94
N GLU A 925 10.55 40.54 -14.79
CA GLU A 925 11.73 41.41 -14.73
C GLU A 925 12.94 40.70 -15.37
N GLU A 926 13.76 41.47 -16.08
CA GLU A 926 14.94 40.98 -16.81
C GLU A 926 15.98 40.42 -15.84
N ASP A 927 16.22 39.10 -15.92
CA ASP A 927 17.29 38.42 -15.19
C ASP A 927 18.66 38.79 -15.78
N LYS A 928 19.68 38.85 -14.93
CA LYS A 928 21.04 39.36 -15.25
C LYS A 928 22.14 38.43 -14.75
N THR A 929 21.78 37.16 -14.57
CA THR A 929 22.65 36.12 -14.05
C THR A 929 23.51 35.56 -15.18
N ASN A 930 24.80 35.87 -15.18
CA ASN A 930 25.70 35.47 -16.27
C ASN A 930 25.93 33.95 -16.26
N LEU A 931 25.92 33.32 -17.43
CA LEU A 931 25.93 31.87 -17.62
C LEU A 931 27.13 31.43 -18.47
N LYS A 932 27.93 30.52 -17.93
CA LYS A 932 28.99 29.81 -18.67
C LYS A 932 28.71 28.31 -18.63
N VAL A 933 28.58 27.67 -19.78
CA VAL A 933 28.17 26.26 -19.89
C VAL A 933 29.25 25.44 -20.58
N ILE A 934 29.71 24.39 -19.91
CA ILE A 934 30.66 23.41 -20.41
C ILE A 934 29.88 22.12 -20.69
N SER A 935 29.62 21.84 -21.96
CA SER A 935 28.76 20.72 -22.42
C SER A 935 29.62 19.58 -23.00
N ALA A 936 29.81 18.53 -22.20
CA ALA A 936 30.72 17.42 -22.51
C ALA A 936 29.96 16.20 -23.05
N ASN A 937 30.30 15.79 -24.28
CA ASN A 937 29.60 14.74 -25.03
C ASN A 937 30.58 13.75 -25.69
N LYS A 938 30.05 12.71 -26.34
CA LYS A 938 30.87 11.77 -27.14
C LYS A 938 31.17 12.38 -28.50
N SER A 939 30.16 12.46 -29.37
CA SER A 939 30.21 13.00 -30.72
C SER A 939 29.32 14.25 -30.86
N GLU A 940 29.27 14.83 -32.06
CA GLU A 940 28.49 16.05 -32.32
C GLU A 940 26.98 15.77 -32.31
N ASP A 941 26.57 14.56 -32.71
CA ASP A 941 25.17 14.09 -32.75
C ASP A 941 24.63 13.69 -31.34
N ASP A 942 25.51 13.66 -30.33
CA ASP A 942 25.12 13.43 -28.92
C ASP A 942 24.63 14.70 -28.20
N ILE A 943 24.79 15.89 -28.81
CA ILE A 943 24.49 17.18 -28.17
C ILE A 943 22.97 17.43 -28.15
N LEU A 944 22.32 17.11 -27.02
CA LEU A 944 20.88 17.34 -26.84
C LEU A 944 20.57 18.84 -26.78
N LEU A 945 19.43 19.25 -27.36
CA LEU A 945 18.91 20.65 -27.37
C LEU A 945 19.88 21.68 -27.98
N ARG A 946 20.73 21.24 -28.92
CA ARG A 946 21.73 22.11 -29.56
C ARG A 946 21.12 23.32 -30.24
N ASP A 947 20.10 23.13 -31.09
CA ASP A 947 19.51 24.20 -31.91
C ASP A 947 18.78 25.26 -31.06
N GLU A 948 18.43 24.94 -29.81
CA GLU A 948 17.96 25.90 -28.81
C GLU A 948 19.12 26.56 -28.03
N LEU A 949 20.17 25.80 -27.67
CA LEU A 949 21.32 26.30 -26.90
C LEU A 949 22.28 27.19 -27.71
N ASP A 950 22.63 26.79 -28.94
CA ASP A 950 23.47 27.59 -29.84
C ASP A 950 22.76 28.93 -30.16
N ARG A 951 21.43 28.92 -30.30
CA ARG A 951 20.60 30.13 -30.48
C ARG A 951 20.65 31.07 -29.29
N PHE A 952 20.54 30.56 -28.05
CA PHE A 952 20.72 31.38 -26.85
C PHE A 952 22.12 32.04 -26.80
N ALA A 953 23.15 31.42 -27.39
CA ALA A 953 24.48 32.01 -27.50
C ALA A 953 24.62 33.03 -28.65
N GLU A 954 23.76 32.99 -29.65
CA GLU A 954 23.64 34.02 -30.69
C GLU A 954 22.76 35.22 -30.25
N GLU A 955 21.73 34.97 -29.44
CA GLU A 955 20.78 35.99 -28.96
C GLU A 955 21.30 36.77 -27.74
N ASP A 956 21.94 36.10 -26.76
CA ASP A 956 22.46 36.69 -25.51
C ASP A 956 24.01 36.58 -25.36
N PRO A 957 24.84 36.90 -26.38
CA PRO A 957 26.27 36.55 -26.43
C PRO A 957 27.15 37.22 -25.37
N ASP A 958 26.67 38.22 -24.64
CA ASP A 958 27.39 38.79 -23.49
C ASP A 958 27.10 38.03 -22.18
N GLN A 959 25.84 37.62 -21.99
CA GLN A 959 25.31 36.98 -20.78
C GLN A 959 25.45 35.45 -20.81
N PHE A 960 25.23 34.79 -21.95
CA PHE A 960 25.26 33.33 -22.09
C PHE A 960 26.38 32.87 -23.03
N LYS A 961 27.23 31.94 -22.54
CA LYS A 961 28.36 31.39 -23.29
C LYS A 961 28.43 29.88 -23.11
N ILE A 962 28.23 29.12 -24.18
CA ILE A 962 28.38 27.65 -24.19
C ILE A 962 29.70 27.24 -24.85
N THR A 963 30.27 26.14 -24.39
CA THR A 963 31.46 25.51 -24.96
C THR A 963 31.27 23.99 -24.96
N HIS A 964 31.25 23.41 -26.15
CA HIS A 964 31.09 21.98 -26.35
C HIS A 964 32.44 21.28 -26.38
N ILE A 965 32.55 20.15 -25.67
CA ILE A 965 33.73 19.29 -25.63
C ILE A 965 33.32 17.91 -26.11
N LEU A 966 34.01 17.41 -27.14
CA LEU A 966 33.75 16.09 -27.71
C LEU A 966 34.92 15.14 -27.46
N SER A 967 34.61 13.95 -26.94
CA SER A 967 35.62 12.90 -26.69
C SER A 967 35.89 12.01 -27.90
N ASN A 968 34.96 11.95 -28.86
CA ASN A 968 35.11 11.36 -30.18
C ASN A 968 34.54 12.32 -31.26
N PRO A 969 35.19 13.48 -31.50
CA PRO A 969 34.75 14.44 -32.49
C PRO A 969 34.92 13.93 -33.92
N ASN A 970 34.07 14.40 -34.84
CA ASN A 970 34.34 14.25 -36.27
C ASN A 970 35.55 15.11 -36.72
N ASN A 971 36.06 14.84 -37.92
CA ASN A 971 37.24 15.53 -38.46
C ASN A 971 37.04 17.05 -38.67
N ASN A 972 35.79 17.51 -38.80
CA ASN A 972 35.46 18.91 -39.05
C ASN A 972 35.27 19.73 -37.77
N TRP A 973 35.16 19.08 -36.61
CA TRP A 973 34.91 19.72 -35.31
C TRP A 973 35.97 20.76 -34.97
N ARG A 974 35.52 21.98 -34.67
CA ARG A 974 36.36 23.15 -34.34
C ARG A 974 36.36 23.52 -32.86
N GLY A 975 35.47 22.94 -32.07
CA GLY A 975 35.45 23.09 -30.61
C GLY A 975 36.46 22.19 -29.91
N GLU A 976 36.35 22.15 -28.59
CA GLU A 976 37.29 21.44 -27.72
C GLU A 976 37.21 19.90 -27.88
N LYS A 977 38.34 19.23 -27.63
CA LYS A 977 38.53 17.81 -27.93
C LYS A 977 39.09 17.05 -26.72
N GLY A 978 38.50 15.90 -26.41
CA GLY A 978 38.89 15.03 -25.29
C GLY A 978 37.87 15.04 -24.16
N HIS A 979 38.33 15.18 -22.92
CA HIS A 979 37.51 15.17 -21.71
C HIS A 979 37.71 16.46 -20.90
N VAL A 980 36.75 16.80 -20.04
CA VAL A 980 36.85 17.98 -19.16
C VAL A 980 38.11 17.89 -18.29
N SER A 981 39.00 18.87 -18.41
CA SER A 981 40.24 18.99 -17.65
C SER A 981 40.23 20.23 -16.73
N LYS A 982 41.24 20.34 -15.87
CA LYS A 982 41.45 21.53 -15.03
C LYS A 982 41.66 22.80 -15.86
N ASP A 983 42.43 22.71 -16.95
CA ASP A 983 42.73 23.85 -17.83
C ASP A 983 41.46 24.34 -18.54
N ILE A 984 40.65 23.40 -19.03
CA ILE A 984 39.33 23.68 -19.61
C ILE A 984 38.42 24.37 -18.60
N LEU A 985 38.37 23.90 -17.35
CA LEU A 985 37.56 24.52 -16.30
C LEU A 985 38.06 25.94 -15.97
N GLN A 986 39.37 26.16 -15.89
CA GLN A 986 39.96 27.48 -15.66
C GLN A 986 39.72 28.47 -16.83
N GLN A 987 39.68 27.97 -18.07
CA GLN A 987 39.46 28.79 -19.27
C GLN A 987 37.97 29.11 -19.51
N TYR A 988 37.08 28.15 -19.28
CA TYR A 988 35.68 28.21 -19.72
C TYR A 988 34.63 28.36 -18.59
N ALA A 989 35.00 28.22 -17.31
CA ALA A 989 34.11 28.52 -16.18
C ALA A 989 34.30 29.97 -15.66
N PHE A 990 33.60 30.32 -14.58
CA PHE A 990 33.94 31.49 -13.75
C PHE A 990 35.01 31.13 -12.69
N GLY A 991 35.56 32.15 -12.02
CA GLY A 991 36.48 31.94 -10.89
C GLY A 991 35.73 31.51 -9.61
N PRO A 992 36.43 30.93 -8.61
CA PRO A 992 35.84 30.41 -7.37
C PRO A 992 35.44 31.52 -6.35
N GLU A 993 34.96 32.66 -6.85
CA GLU A 993 34.57 33.81 -6.02
C GLU A 993 33.24 33.52 -5.30
N LYS A 994 32.97 34.23 -4.20
CA LYS A 994 31.79 33.97 -3.36
C LYS A 994 30.46 34.18 -4.11
N GLU A 995 30.45 35.06 -5.10
CA GLU A 995 29.26 35.38 -5.91
C GLU A 995 29.14 34.51 -7.18
N ASN A 996 30.03 33.53 -7.35
CA ASN A 996 30.09 32.66 -8.52
C ASN A 996 29.75 31.22 -8.12
N LEU A 997 28.68 30.69 -8.70
CA LEU A 997 28.21 29.32 -8.50
C LEU A 997 28.84 28.36 -9.52
N ALA A 998 29.06 27.11 -9.13
CA ALA A 998 29.27 25.98 -10.03
C ALA A 998 28.23 24.88 -9.77
N LEU A 999 27.44 24.51 -10.79
CA LEU A 999 26.50 23.39 -10.75
C LEU A 999 26.93 22.28 -11.71
N LEU A 1000 26.91 21.03 -11.23
CA LEU A 1000 27.39 19.87 -11.97
C LEU A 1000 26.27 18.85 -12.23
N CYS A 1001 26.20 18.32 -13.45
CA CYS A 1001 25.37 17.13 -13.73
C CYS A 1001 26.02 16.27 -14.81
N GLY A 1002 26.07 14.95 -14.66
CA GLY A 1002 26.62 14.06 -15.68
C GLY A 1002 27.04 12.68 -15.16
N PRO A 1003 27.70 11.86 -15.99
CA PRO A 1003 28.12 10.52 -15.62
C PRO A 1003 29.04 10.52 -14.39
N PRO A 1004 28.83 9.63 -13.37
CA PRO A 1004 29.62 9.64 -12.14
C PRO A 1004 31.13 9.58 -12.36
N ALA A 1005 31.59 8.87 -13.40
CA ALA A 1005 33.00 8.81 -13.76
C ALA A 1005 33.60 10.17 -14.19
N MET A 1006 32.82 11.04 -14.86
CA MET A 1006 33.23 12.40 -15.20
C MET A 1006 33.23 13.29 -13.95
N ILE A 1007 32.12 13.28 -13.20
CA ILE A 1007 31.93 14.17 -12.05
C ILE A 1007 32.93 13.86 -10.93
N GLN A 1008 33.03 12.60 -10.51
CA GLN A 1008 33.85 12.21 -9.35
C GLN A 1008 35.35 12.11 -9.64
N LYS A 1009 35.77 11.75 -10.87
CA LYS A 1009 37.19 11.51 -11.20
C LYS A 1009 37.90 12.67 -11.89
N ALA A 1010 37.17 13.62 -12.46
CA ALA A 1010 37.75 14.75 -13.18
C ALA A 1010 37.23 16.10 -12.67
N VAL A 1011 35.91 16.31 -12.68
CA VAL A 1011 35.32 17.65 -12.46
C VAL A 1011 35.41 18.11 -11.00
N LEU A 1012 34.94 17.31 -10.04
CA LEU A 1012 35.01 17.67 -8.61
C LEU A 1012 36.46 17.86 -8.11
N PRO A 1013 37.42 16.95 -8.38
CA PRO A 1013 38.82 17.18 -8.00
C PRO A 1013 39.40 18.49 -8.58
N ALA A 1014 39.16 18.74 -9.87
CA ALA A 1014 39.69 19.94 -10.53
C ALA A 1014 39.08 21.24 -9.98
N LEU A 1015 37.76 21.28 -9.71
CA LEU A 1015 37.12 22.47 -9.14
C LEU A 1015 37.57 22.75 -7.70
N ARG A 1016 37.72 21.71 -6.86
CA ARG A 1016 38.34 21.83 -5.53
C ARG A 1016 39.76 22.39 -5.62
N GLU A 1017 40.58 21.91 -6.56
CA GLU A 1017 41.94 22.43 -6.80
C GLU A 1017 41.97 23.85 -7.39
N ILE A 1018 40.91 24.30 -8.04
CA ILE A 1018 40.75 25.68 -8.53
C ILE A 1018 40.38 26.62 -7.37
N GLY A 1019 39.74 26.10 -6.32
CA GLY A 1019 39.39 26.83 -5.10
C GLY A 1019 37.89 26.85 -4.77
N TYR A 1020 37.06 26.16 -5.55
CA TYR A 1020 35.63 26.00 -5.26
C TYR A 1020 35.41 25.13 -4.01
N LYS A 1021 34.29 25.38 -3.32
CA LYS A 1021 33.90 24.70 -2.09
C LYS A 1021 32.51 24.09 -2.21
N GLU A 1022 32.41 22.81 -1.93
CA GLU A 1022 31.11 22.15 -1.70
C GLU A 1022 30.34 22.83 -0.55
N ASP A 1023 29.02 22.79 -0.64
CA ASP A 1023 28.03 23.41 0.26
C ASP A 1023 28.07 24.96 0.38
N GLU A 1024 29.12 25.62 -0.12
CA GLU A 1024 29.23 27.08 -0.22
C GLU A 1024 28.98 27.62 -1.64
N ASN A 1025 29.69 27.14 -2.66
CA ASN A 1025 29.56 27.63 -4.05
C ASN A 1025 29.73 26.56 -5.15
N LEU A 1026 29.72 25.27 -4.78
CA LEU A 1026 29.81 24.12 -5.69
C LEU A 1026 28.77 23.07 -5.28
N PHE A 1027 27.85 22.72 -6.19
CA PHE A 1027 26.75 21.78 -5.91
C PHE A 1027 26.48 20.84 -7.09
N GLY A 1028 25.83 19.71 -6.84
CA GLY A 1028 25.29 18.80 -7.87
C GLY A 1028 23.79 19.01 -8.08
N PHE A 1029 23.30 18.70 -9.29
CA PHE A 1029 21.86 18.56 -9.61
C PHE A 1029 21.31 17.17 -9.26
#